data_AF-A0A377J2A7-F1
#
_entry.id   AF-A0A377J2A7-F1
#
_cell.length_a   1.000
_cell.length_b   1.000
_cell.length_c   1.000
_cell.angle_alpha   90.00
_cell.angle_beta   90.00
_cell.angle_gamma   90.00
#
_symmetry.space_group_name_H-M   'P 1'
#
loop_
_entity.id
_entity.type
_entity.pdbx_description
1 polymer ?
#
loop_
_entity_poly.entity_id
_entity_poly.type
_entity_poly.pdbx_seq_one_letter_code
_entity_poly.pdbx_strand_id
1 'polypeptide(L)'
;MKWWICLGLCVCSMWAKPKPQWVESKICEQEHCAIGQASKQEGETSAIARALKELRLSLNTSVQAEYEQSTDESGQSVANERVRIYAGAHNIGYKILDRYEDSKYLYIKLQYDPSKKLVKEAPAPEFRELDNLEKLCQDSKLDGYYCVHLGNAYHKGELELAKNDKLALKYYKKACLMGTLEGCVLAGEIALKESKKSAQWYFSHACENGYGLACAKSAGLEELVRKRLDLYALGCKLNDSTSCAYLGEIYALGLANLQANHAKAKDFYKQSARLDPYGDGAVLLLGESNFDPANMQRLCDHNNARACALLGQQKQDSSLLQKAFSLGSAQAAYFLALQARDKARDNFLTHSCEVGVRNDFTKACEALGDTLLASDKARAQDYYATSCNHLFYEASACQKLYDLSPDKCENESICVSLASEQDPALALSSAVDSIIDDDSPLDPTLTPKPSQNKSLESTFEKVDSTPKSTAKALPPSKPKIIKLFGELGLGGVGAMRFPEIKGMHKILDDEAMSFAGSARLGIELSTAKQPLSFYAAPFIELAWQGLFSAEDFAREKERDDDKSDEESGRVSALLFGSGIQAGVQYKIYRAYGIVNYLANFSKLSHDISVPLRDMLGVGFGVGIELSSMRLGVQYLYQSYTYHTGYIYSDRHSSILVLDSTSKARSGAHGVFLTIGFGF
;
A
#
# COMPACT_ATOMS: atom_id res chain seq x y z
N MET A 1 -57.25 -82.98 45.53
CA MET A 1 -56.51 -81.74 45.93
C MET A 1 -56.06 -81.06 44.66
N LYS A 2 -56.52 -79.83 44.44
CA LYS A 2 -56.46 -79.11 43.15
C LYS A 2 -55.12 -78.40 43.00
N TRP A 3 -54.42 -78.71 41.93
CA TRP A 3 -53.54 -77.76 41.24
C TRP A 3 -54.32 -77.26 40.02
N TRP A 4 -54.34 -75.94 39.81
CA TRP A 4 -54.34 -75.31 38.49
C TRP A 4 -53.92 -73.84 38.65
N ILE A 5 -53.13 -73.42 37.68
CA ILE A 5 -52.44 -72.15 37.52
C ILE A 5 -53.45 -71.06 37.14
N CYS A 6 -53.28 -69.84 37.66
CA CYS A 6 -53.67 -68.62 36.94
C CYS A 6 -52.77 -67.44 37.36
N LEU A 7 -52.06 -66.91 36.35
CA LEU A 7 -51.33 -65.66 36.38
C LEU A 7 -52.26 -64.49 36.70
N GLY A 8 -51.80 -63.58 37.56
CA GLY A 8 -52.32 -62.22 37.71
C GLY A 8 -51.19 -61.23 37.48
N LEU A 9 -51.09 -60.72 36.26
CA LEU A 9 -50.22 -59.62 35.85
C LEU A 9 -50.56 -58.35 36.63
N CYS A 10 -49.65 -57.92 37.51
CA CYS A 10 -49.65 -56.55 38.02
C CYS A 10 -48.95 -55.68 36.97
N VAL A 11 -49.72 -55.14 36.03
CA VAL A 11 -49.23 -54.10 35.10
C VAL A 11 -49.20 -52.79 35.89
N CYS A 12 -48.06 -52.49 36.51
CA CYS A 12 -47.71 -51.11 36.80
C CYS A 12 -47.46 -50.43 35.45
N SER A 13 -48.49 -49.83 34.88
CA SER A 13 -48.31 -48.80 33.86
C SER A 13 -47.56 -47.66 34.54
N MET A 14 -46.26 -47.57 34.27
CA MET A 14 -45.50 -46.34 34.49
C MET A 14 -46.14 -45.27 33.62
N TRP A 15 -46.99 -44.43 34.20
CA TRP A 15 -47.51 -43.25 33.52
C TRP A 15 -46.33 -42.31 33.27
N ALA A 16 -45.84 -42.29 32.02
CA ALA A 16 -44.88 -41.30 31.58
C ALA A 16 -45.48 -39.90 31.83
N LYS A 17 -44.69 -38.98 32.40
CA LYS A 17 -45.14 -37.59 32.59
C LYS A 17 -45.64 -37.05 31.24
N PRO A 18 -46.82 -36.40 31.19
CA PRO A 18 -47.32 -35.85 29.94
C PRO A 18 -46.33 -34.83 29.38
N LYS A 19 -46.12 -34.88 28.07
CA LYS A 19 -45.13 -34.06 27.37
C LYS A 19 -45.52 -32.58 27.52
N PRO A 20 -44.61 -31.70 27.98
CA PRO A 20 -44.92 -30.28 28.12
C PRO A 20 -45.24 -29.67 26.76
N GLN A 21 -46.18 -28.72 26.75
CA GLN A 21 -46.67 -28.08 25.52
C GLN A 21 -45.53 -27.47 24.68
N TRP A 22 -44.50 -26.89 25.31
CA TRP A 22 -43.34 -26.31 24.61
C TRP A 22 -42.48 -27.36 23.88
N VAL A 23 -42.53 -28.62 24.33
CA VAL A 23 -41.82 -29.73 23.67
C VAL A 23 -42.64 -30.26 22.49
N GLU A 24 -43.97 -30.25 22.60
CA GLU A 24 -44.87 -30.64 21.51
C GLU A 24 -44.91 -29.61 20.39
N SER A 25 -45.05 -28.33 20.74
CA SER A 25 -45.11 -27.23 19.77
C SER A 25 -43.75 -26.85 19.21
N LYS A 26 -42.66 -27.17 19.92
CA LYS A 26 -41.30 -26.64 19.68
C LYS A 26 -41.23 -25.11 19.69
N ILE A 27 -42.20 -24.45 20.31
CA ILE A 27 -42.27 -22.99 20.39
C ILE A 27 -41.83 -22.56 21.79
N CYS A 28 -40.91 -21.59 21.84
CA CYS A 28 -40.67 -20.84 23.06
C CYS A 28 -41.39 -19.49 23.01
N GLU A 29 -42.38 -19.31 23.88
CA GLU A 29 -43.20 -18.09 23.94
C GLU A 29 -42.48 -16.92 24.65
N GLN A 30 -41.41 -17.20 25.39
CA GLN A 30 -40.61 -16.17 26.07
C GLN A 30 -39.71 -15.42 25.09
N GLU A 31 -39.52 -14.12 25.31
CA GLU A 31 -38.59 -13.29 24.53
C GLU A 31 -37.14 -13.81 24.69
N HIS A 32 -36.41 -13.87 23.56
CA HIS A 32 -35.05 -14.39 23.46
C HIS A 32 -34.88 -15.76 24.13
N CYS A 33 -35.75 -16.70 23.75
CA CYS A 33 -35.73 -18.06 24.23
C CYS A 33 -35.68 -19.05 23.07
N ALA A 34 -35.06 -20.20 23.34
CA ALA A 34 -34.89 -21.25 22.37
C ALA A 34 -35.01 -22.64 23.00
N ILE A 35 -35.34 -23.61 22.16
CA ILE A 35 -35.47 -25.01 22.53
C ILE A 35 -34.51 -25.82 21.68
N GLY A 36 -33.76 -26.70 22.32
CA GLY A 36 -32.87 -27.63 21.66
C GLY A 36 -33.25 -29.06 22.00
N GLN A 37 -33.19 -29.92 21.00
CA GLN A 37 -33.52 -31.33 21.10
C GLN A 37 -32.28 -32.17 20.76
N ALA A 38 -31.97 -33.18 21.57
CA ALA A 38 -30.93 -34.15 21.28
C ALA A 38 -31.36 -35.56 21.64
N SER A 39 -30.78 -36.57 21.00
CA SER A 39 -30.98 -37.95 21.43
C SER A 39 -30.32 -38.17 22.80
N LYS A 40 -30.79 -39.17 23.55
CA LYS A 40 -30.15 -39.50 24.85
C LYS A 40 -28.68 -39.88 24.72
N GLN A 41 -28.28 -40.46 23.60
CA GLN A 41 -26.89 -40.84 23.32
C GLN A 41 -26.00 -39.62 23.03
N GLU A 42 -26.56 -38.60 22.37
CA GLU A 42 -25.85 -37.33 22.12
C GLU A 42 -25.62 -36.55 23.43
N GLY A 43 -26.56 -36.69 24.37
CA GLY A 43 -26.49 -36.11 25.70
C GLY A 43 -26.92 -34.64 25.74
N GLU A 44 -26.88 -34.10 26.96
CA GLU A 44 -27.39 -32.77 27.27
C GLU A 44 -26.67 -31.63 26.55
N THR A 45 -25.35 -31.73 26.41
CA THR A 45 -24.52 -30.72 25.75
C THR A 45 -24.99 -30.44 24.32
N SER A 46 -25.41 -31.49 23.60
CA SER A 46 -25.92 -31.38 22.23
C SER A 46 -27.29 -30.71 22.17
N ALA A 47 -28.15 -30.94 23.17
CA ALA A 47 -29.42 -30.24 23.28
C ALA A 47 -29.22 -28.75 23.58
N ILE A 48 -28.27 -28.42 24.48
CA ILE A 48 -27.88 -27.04 24.76
C ILE A 48 -27.32 -26.36 23.50
N ALA A 49 -26.43 -27.02 22.76
CA ALA A 49 -25.83 -26.48 21.55
C ALA A 49 -26.88 -26.06 20.51
N ARG A 50 -27.88 -26.93 20.28
CA ARG A 50 -28.98 -26.66 19.33
C ARG A 50 -29.88 -25.53 19.81
N ALA A 51 -30.16 -25.47 21.11
CA ALA A 51 -30.92 -24.37 21.67
C ALA A 51 -30.17 -23.02 21.53
N LEU A 52 -28.85 -23.00 21.74
CA LEU A 52 -28.03 -21.80 21.56
C LEU A 52 -27.95 -21.34 20.11
N LYS A 53 -27.98 -22.26 19.13
CA LYS A 53 -28.07 -21.92 17.70
C LYS A 53 -29.34 -21.14 17.39
N GLU A 54 -30.49 -21.67 17.80
CA GLU A 54 -31.79 -21.02 17.59
C GLU A 54 -31.87 -19.66 18.31
N LEU A 55 -31.30 -19.58 19.52
CA LEU A 55 -31.22 -18.32 20.26
C LEU A 55 -30.40 -17.27 19.51
N ARG A 56 -29.28 -17.64 18.90
CA ARG A 56 -28.43 -16.74 18.09
C ARG A 56 -29.14 -16.21 16.85
N LEU A 57 -29.93 -17.04 16.19
CA LEU A 57 -30.77 -16.62 15.06
C LEU A 57 -31.81 -15.59 15.51
N SER A 58 -32.43 -15.80 16.68
CA SER A 58 -33.39 -14.84 17.25
C SER A 58 -32.76 -13.51 17.68
N LEU A 59 -31.46 -13.50 18.01
CA LEU A 59 -30.69 -12.32 18.42
C LEU A 59 -30.03 -11.59 17.22
N ASN A 60 -30.23 -12.07 16.00
CA ASN A 60 -29.67 -11.51 14.76
C ASN A 60 -28.13 -11.39 14.76
N THR A 61 -27.44 -12.30 15.47
CA THR A 61 -25.98 -12.39 15.48
C THR A 61 -25.52 -13.31 14.35
N SER A 62 -24.77 -12.79 13.37
CA SER A 62 -24.38 -13.52 12.16
C SER A 62 -23.34 -14.62 12.42
N VAL A 63 -23.73 -15.89 12.35
CA VAL A 63 -22.85 -17.05 12.12
C VAL A 63 -23.61 -18.09 11.29
N GLN A 64 -23.06 -18.49 10.14
CA GLN A 64 -23.46 -19.74 9.49
C GLN A 64 -22.67 -20.88 10.13
N ALA A 65 -23.35 -21.78 10.83
CA ALA A 65 -22.82 -23.08 11.17
C ALA A 65 -23.47 -24.09 10.21
N GLU A 66 -22.68 -24.68 9.32
CA GLU A 66 -23.14 -25.83 8.54
C GLU A 66 -23.20 -27.06 9.44
N TYR A 67 -24.37 -27.71 9.45
CA TYR A 67 -24.62 -28.95 10.16
C TYR A 67 -24.66 -30.06 9.13
N GLU A 68 -23.63 -30.89 9.08
CA GLU A 68 -23.76 -32.17 8.37
C GLU A 68 -24.32 -33.21 9.33
N GLN A 69 -25.53 -33.66 9.03
CA GLN A 69 -26.20 -34.75 9.70
C GLN A 69 -25.81 -36.04 8.99
N SER A 70 -24.70 -36.69 9.38
CA SER A 70 -24.45 -38.05 8.91
C SER A 70 -25.37 -38.99 9.69
N THR A 71 -26.35 -39.55 8.98
CA THR A 71 -27.23 -40.57 9.52
C THR A 71 -26.64 -41.91 9.09
N ASP A 72 -26.36 -42.81 10.04
CA ASP A 72 -25.98 -44.17 9.67
C ASP A 72 -27.17 -44.94 9.06
N GLU A 73 -26.90 -46.11 8.50
CA GLU A 73 -27.90 -46.94 7.81
C GLU A 73 -29.07 -47.40 8.70
N SER A 74 -28.99 -47.19 10.02
CA SER A 74 -30.05 -47.52 10.99
C SER A 74 -30.99 -46.34 11.29
N GLY A 75 -30.73 -45.16 10.70
CA GLY A 75 -31.48 -43.94 11.00
C GLY A 75 -30.99 -43.23 12.27
N GLN A 76 -29.80 -43.58 12.79
CA GLN A 76 -29.17 -42.93 13.94
C GLN A 76 -28.33 -41.73 13.47
N SER A 77 -28.62 -40.54 14.01
CA SER A 77 -27.69 -39.40 13.92
C SER A 77 -26.68 -39.49 15.06
N VAL A 78 -25.40 -39.54 14.70
CA VAL A 78 -24.29 -39.34 15.63
C VAL A 78 -23.96 -37.85 15.61
N ALA A 79 -23.99 -37.17 16.77
CA ALA A 79 -23.50 -35.80 16.84
C ALA A 79 -22.00 -35.80 16.55
N ASN A 80 -21.61 -35.19 15.43
CA ASN A 80 -20.20 -34.93 15.14
C ASN A 80 -19.60 -34.09 16.30
N GLU A 81 -18.35 -34.37 16.68
CA GLU A 81 -17.59 -33.71 17.76
C GLU A 81 -17.65 -32.17 17.65
N ARG A 82 -17.80 -31.66 16.41
CA ARG A 82 -18.12 -30.26 16.04
C ARG A 82 -19.33 -29.64 16.76
N VAL A 83 -20.34 -30.41 17.14
CA VAL A 83 -21.58 -29.89 17.77
C VAL A 83 -21.36 -29.49 19.23
N ARG A 84 -20.45 -30.18 19.95
CA ARG A 84 -20.09 -29.82 21.34
C ARG A 84 -19.26 -28.54 21.40
N ILE A 85 -18.46 -28.31 20.36
CA ILE A 85 -17.53 -27.19 20.21
C ILE A 85 -18.24 -25.83 20.03
N TYR A 86 -19.30 -25.78 19.22
CA TYR A 86 -20.04 -24.52 18.94
C TYR A 86 -20.83 -23.94 20.13
N ALA A 87 -21.17 -24.77 21.12
CA ALA A 87 -21.82 -24.34 22.34
C ALA A 87 -20.84 -23.59 23.27
N GLY A 88 -19.56 -23.99 23.29
CA GLY A 88 -18.53 -23.38 24.12
C GLY A 88 -17.95 -22.08 23.57
N ALA A 89 -17.89 -21.91 22.25
CA ALA A 89 -17.08 -20.86 21.62
C ALA A 89 -17.67 -19.42 21.65
N HIS A 90 -18.96 -19.23 21.94
CA HIS A 90 -19.51 -17.87 22.07
C HIS A 90 -20.27 -17.68 23.37
N ASN A 91 -19.66 -16.86 24.24
CA ASN A 91 -20.10 -16.29 25.53
C ASN A 91 -21.48 -15.60 25.50
N ILE A 92 -22.53 -16.29 25.05
CA ILE A 92 -23.90 -15.87 25.27
C ILE A 92 -24.27 -16.37 26.64
N GLY A 93 -24.47 -15.44 27.59
CA GLY A 93 -25.01 -15.82 28.88
C GLY A 93 -26.43 -16.34 28.70
N TYR A 94 -26.73 -17.49 29.30
CA TYR A 94 -28.05 -18.09 29.23
C TYR A 94 -28.42 -18.71 30.58
N LYS A 95 -29.74 -18.84 30.80
CA LYS A 95 -30.29 -19.65 31.88
C LYS A 95 -31.13 -20.77 31.28
N ILE A 96 -30.96 -21.98 31.82
CA ILE A 96 -31.84 -23.09 31.50
C ILE A 96 -33.15 -22.85 32.23
N LEU A 97 -34.23 -22.75 31.46
CA LEU A 97 -35.58 -22.55 31.97
C LEU A 97 -36.24 -23.87 32.35
N ASP A 98 -36.06 -24.91 31.53
CA ASP A 98 -36.73 -26.19 31.73
C ASP A 98 -36.01 -27.35 31.02
N ARG A 99 -36.24 -28.57 31.49
CA ARG A 99 -35.65 -29.82 30.99
C ARG A 99 -36.73 -30.88 30.87
N TYR A 100 -36.79 -31.56 29.73
CA TYR A 100 -37.70 -32.66 29.52
C TYR A 100 -37.03 -33.81 28.78
N GLU A 101 -37.39 -35.05 29.11
CA GLU A 101 -36.83 -36.24 28.50
C GLU A 101 -37.97 -37.23 28.20
N ASP A 102 -38.03 -37.72 26.96
CA ASP A 102 -38.90 -38.85 26.58
C ASP A 102 -38.06 -40.12 26.39
N SER A 103 -38.60 -41.20 25.81
CA SER A 103 -37.85 -42.45 25.64
C SER A 103 -36.67 -42.33 24.67
N LYS A 104 -36.66 -41.32 23.79
CA LYS A 104 -35.71 -41.18 22.69
C LYS A 104 -34.87 -39.89 22.74
N TYR A 105 -35.42 -38.82 23.30
CA TYR A 105 -34.85 -37.48 23.23
C TYR A 105 -34.83 -36.77 24.58
N LEU A 106 -33.83 -35.91 24.73
CA LEU A 106 -33.71 -34.86 25.74
C LEU A 106 -34.01 -33.51 25.07
N TYR A 107 -34.74 -32.66 25.77
CA TYR A 107 -35.10 -31.31 25.35
C TYR A 107 -34.67 -30.31 26.41
N ILE A 108 -34.01 -29.25 25.97
CA ILE A 108 -33.55 -28.15 26.82
C ILE A 108 -34.17 -26.86 26.34
N LYS A 109 -34.83 -26.17 27.27
CA LYS A 109 -35.37 -24.83 27.06
C LYS A 109 -34.44 -23.82 27.74
N LEU A 110 -33.95 -22.84 27.00
CA LEU A 110 -33.06 -21.80 27.53
C LEU A 110 -33.50 -20.40 27.13
N GLN A 111 -33.10 -19.42 27.93
CA GLN A 111 -33.35 -18.01 27.70
C GLN A 111 -32.04 -17.23 27.80
N TYR A 112 -31.89 -16.21 26.95
CA TYR A 112 -30.79 -15.27 27.04
C TYR A 112 -30.76 -14.60 28.41
N ASP A 113 -29.58 -14.59 29.03
CA ASP A 113 -29.32 -13.94 30.30
C ASP A 113 -27.94 -13.24 30.25
N PRO A 114 -27.89 -11.93 29.94
CA PRO A 114 -26.64 -11.20 29.79
C PRO A 114 -25.82 -11.10 31.09
N SER A 115 -26.44 -11.37 32.25
CA SER A 115 -25.79 -11.31 33.56
C SER A 115 -25.02 -12.58 33.91
N LYS A 116 -25.37 -13.71 33.26
CA LYS A 116 -24.69 -15.00 33.45
C LYS A 116 -23.60 -15.20 32.40
N LYS A 117 -22.48 -14.48 32.51
CA LYS A 117 -21.22 -15.07 32.06
C LYS A 117 -20.84 -16.10 33.11
N LEU A 118 -20.66 -17.37 32.74
CA LEU A 118 -19.73 -18.32 33.36
C LEU A 118 -20.04 -19.75 32.91
N VAL A 119 -19.05 -20.41 32.29
CA VAL A 119 -18.47 -21.64 32.85
C VAL A 119 -16.97 -21.56 32.64
N LYS A 120 -16.18 -21.57 33.72
CA LYS A 120 -14.74 -21.93 33.69
C LYS A 120 -14.66 -23.46 33.63
N GLU A 121 -15.15 -24.06 32.56
CA GLU A 121 -14.73 -25.42 32.24
C GLU A 121 -13.38 -25.26 31.55
N ALA A 122 -12.38 -26.00 32.03
CA ALA A 122 -11.11 -26.05 31.33
C ALA A 122 -11.43 -26.42 29.88
N PRO A 123 -10.91 -25.67 28.89
CA PRO A 123 -11.12 -26.01 27.51
C PRO A 123 -10.73 -27.48 27.31
N ALA A 124 -11.48 -28.22 26.48
CA ALA A 124 -11.06 -29.56 26.08
C ALA A 124 -9.58 -29.50 25.62
N PRO A 125 -8.78 -30.57 25.79
CA PRO A 125 -7.34 -30.52 25.52
C PRO A 125 -6.98 -29.91 24.16
N GLU A 126 -7.83 -30.09 23.14
CA GLU A 126 -7.72 -29.44 21.82
C GLU A 126 -7.80 -27.90 21.82
N PHE A 127 -8.47 -27.26 22.78
CA PHE A 127 -8.59 -25.79 22.91
C PHE A 127 -7.48 -25.16 23.76
N ARG A 128 -6.60 -25.96 24.39
CA ARG A 128 -5.42 -25.39 25.05
C ARG A 128 -4.56 -24.65 24.04
N GLU A 129 -4.50 -25.13 22.80
CA GLU A 129 -3.71 -24.50 21.74
C GLU A 129 -4.26 -23.12 21.35
N LEU A 130 -5.57 -22.97 21.16
CA LEU A 130 -6.21 -21.68 20.86
C LEU A 130 -6.11 -20.70 22.03
N ASP A 131 -6.43 -21.14 23.25
CA ASP A 131 -6.32 -20.30 24.45
C ASP A 131 -4.87 -19.84 24.70
N ASN A 132 -3.90 -20.71 24.42
CA ASN A 132 -2.49 -20.37 24.51
C ASN A 132 -2.10 -19.38 23.41
N LEU A 133 -2.53 -19.59 22.16
CA LEU A 133 -2.28 -18.65 21.06
C LEU A 133 -2.90 -17.28 21.33
N GLU A 134 -4.12 -17.21 21.87
CA GLU A 134 -4.74 -15.95 22.26
C GLU A 134 -3.97 -15.24 23.37
N LYS A 135 -3.53 -15.97 24.41
CA LYS A 135 -2.70 -15.40 25.48
C LYS A 135 -1.35 -14.90 24.97
N LEU A 136 -0.68 -15.69 24.11
CA LEU A 136 0.61 -15.32 23.53
C LEU A 136 0.46 -14.12 22.59
N CYS A 137 -0.58 -14.07 21.77
CA CYS A 137 -0.90 -12.90 20.96
C CYS A 137 -1.30 -11.69 21.82
N GLN A 138 -1.82 -11.88 23.03
CA GLN A 138 -2.14 -10.79 23.96
C GLN A 138 -0.91 -10.15 24.60
N ASP A 139 0.17 -10.90 24.80
CA ASP A 139 1.40 -10.41 25.38
C ASP A 139 2.16 -9.52 24.38
N SER A 140 2.17 -8.21 24.65
CA SER A 140 2.84 -7.22 23.81
C SER A 140 4.37 -7.28 23.90
N LYS A 141 4.95 -8.16 24.74
CA LYS A 141 6.39 -8.39 24.84
C LYS A 141 6.89 -9.46 23.86
N LEU A 142 5.99 -10.24 23.27
CA LEU A 142 6.30 -11.29 22.31
C LEU A 142 6.16 -10.75 20.89
N ASP A 143 6.84 -11.38 19.94
CA ASP A 143 6.67 -11.06 18.53
C ASP A 143 5.24 -11.36 18.07
N GLY A 144 4.72 -10.53 17.18
CA GLY A 144 3.37 -10.67 16.59
C GLY A 144 3.14 -11.96 15.79
N TYR A 145 4.12 -12.85 15.69
CA TYR A 145 4.03 -14.18 15.10
C TYR A 145 2.79 -14.96 15.57
N TYR A 146 2.52 -15.01 16.88
CA TYR A 146 1.35 -15.72 17.41
C TYR A 146 0.03 -15.09 16.96
N CYS A 147 0.01 -13.77 16.75
CA CYS A 147 -1.14 -13.08 16.17
C CYS A 147 -1.30 -13.40 14.68
N VAL A 148 -0.21 -13.59 13.93
CA VAL A 148 -0.27 -14.11 12.55
C VAL A 148 -0.85 -15.52 12.54
N HIS A 149 -0.38 -16.41 13.40
CA HIS A 149 -0.90 -17.78 13.51
C HIS A 149 -2.40 -17.80 13.83
N LEU A 150 -2.82 -17.01 14.80
CA LEU A 150 -4.22 -16.90 15.17
C LEU A 150 -5.05 -16.31 14.00
N GLY A 151 -4.52 -15.31 13.31
CA GLY A 151 -5.13 -14.75 12.12
C GLY A 151 -5.30 -15.79 11.00
N ASN A 152 -4.28 -16.62 10.74
CA ASN A 152 -4.31 -17.73 9.79
C ASN A 152 -5.38 -18.76 10.16
N ALA A 153 -5.47 -19.10 11.44
CA ALA A 153 -6.46 -20.05 11.92
C ALA A 153 -7.89 -19.55 11.62
N TYR A 154 -8.18 -18.27 11.87
CA TYR A 154 -9.46 -17.67 11.47
C TYR A 154 -9.62 -17.52 9.96
N HIS A 155 -8.57 -17.18 9.20
CA HIS A 155 -8.69 -16.96 7.76
C HIS A 155 -8.96 -18.26 6.99
N LYS A 156 -8.27 -19.33 7.39
CA LYS A 156 -8.32 -20.64 6.72
C LYS A 156 -9.32 -21.60 7.35
N GLY A 157 -9.77 -21.34 8.57
CA GLY A 157 -10.61 -22.24 9.35
C GLY A 157 -9.83 -23.44 9.90
N GLU A 158 -8.59 -23.19 10.36
CA GLU A 158 -7.76 -24.19 11.03
C GLU A 158 -8.13 -24.27 12.53
N LEU A 159 -7.58 -25.24 13.26
CA LEU A 159 -7.89 -25.46 14.68
C LEU A 159 -9.40 -25.58 14.95
N GLU A 160 -10.12 -26.18 13.99
CA GLU A 160 -11.57 -26.38 14.02
C GLU A 160 -12.39 -25.08 14.09
N LEU A 161 -11.79 -23.93 13.76
CA LEU A 161 -12.45 -22.64 13.69
C LEU A 161 -13.26 -22.48 12.41
N ALA A 162 -14.36 -21.74 12.50
CA ALA A 162 -15.04 -21.22 11.32
C ALA A 162 -14.20 -20.13 10.66
N LYS A 163 -14.16 -20.11 9.32
CA LYS A 163 -13.53 -19.03 8.56
C LYS A 163 -14.14 -17.68 8.94
N ASN A 164 -13.29 -16.71 9.31
CA ASN A 164 -13.70 -15.39 9.75
C ASN A 164 -12.65 -14.33 9.38
N ASP A 165 -12.79 -13.75 8.19
CA ASP A 165 -11.89 -12.70 7.68
C ASP A 165 -11.84 -11.45 8.57
N LYS A 166 -12.93 -11.12 9.28
CA LYS A 166 -12.95 -9.97 10.20
C LYS A 166 -12.07 -10.20 11.43
N LEU A 167 -12.13 -11.39 12.02
CA LEU A 167 -11.26 -11.78 13.12
C LEU A 167 -9.83 -11.97 12.65
N ALA A 168 -9.62 -12.61 11.50
CA ALA A 168 -8.29 -12.73 10.90
C ALA A 168 -7.64 -11.36 10.71
N LEU A 169 -8.37 -10.41 10.10
CA LEU A 169 -7.90 -9.03 9.92
C LEU A 169 -7.58 -8.36 11.26
N LYS A 170 -8.39 -8.56 12.31
CA LYS A 170 -8.09 -8.02 13.65
C LYS A 170 -6.73 -8.52 14.15
N TYR A 171 -6.45 -9.81 14.03
CA TYR A 171 -5.20 -10.40 14.53
C TYR A 171 -4.00 -10.08 13.64
N TYR A 172 -4.16 -10.07 12.31
CA TYR A 172 -3.12 -9.60 11.39
C TYR A 172 -2.76 -8.13 11.60
N LYS A 173 -3.75 -7.25 11.79
CA LYS A 173 -3.51 -5.85 12.17
C LYS A 173 -2.71 -5.76 13.46
N LYS A 174 -3.05 -6.58 14.46
CA LYS A 174 -2.30 -6.61 15.71
C LYS A 174 -0.86 -7.07 15.50
N ALA A 175 -0.64 -8.15 14.74
CA ALA A 175 0.69 -8.63 14.39
C ALA A 175 1.52 -7.54 13.70
N CYS A 176 0.92 -6.83 12.74
CA CYS A 176 1.53 -5.71 12.04
C CYS A 176 1.97 -4.60 13.01
N LEU A 177 1.08 -4.20 13.93
CA LEU A 177 1.37 -3.20 14.96
C LEU A 177 2.42 -3.66 15.99
N MET A 178 2.66 -4.97 16.08
CA MET A 178 3.72 -5.57 16.91
C MET A 178 5.03 -5.77 16.13
N GLY A 179 5.14 -5.23 14.92
CA GLY A 179 6.37 -5.30 14.11
C GLY A 179 6.51 -6.56 13.24
N THR A 180 5.55 -7.49 13.28
CA THR A 180 5.57 -8.66 12.39
C THR A 180 5.04 -8.27 11.00
N LEU A 181 5.96 -7.96 10.08
CA LEU A 181 5.65 -7.41 8.76
C LEU A 181 4.81 -8.36 7.87
N GLU A 182 4.94 -9.67 8.06
CA GLU A 182 4.05 -10.66 7.44
C GLU A 182 2.57 -10.39 7.81
N GLY A 183 2.32 -10.03 9.07
CA GLY A 183 0.99 -9.64 9.54
C GLY A 183 0.45 -8.40 8.82
N CYS A 184 1.30 -7.46 8.42
CA CYS A 184 0.88 -6.34 7.60
C CYS A 184 0.46 -6.81 6.21
N VAL A 185 1.25 -7.65 5.54
CA VAL A 185 0.88 -8.17 4.21
C VAL A 185 -0.45 -8.91 4.26
N LEU A 186 -0.64 -9.81 5.23
CA LEU A 186 -1.88 -10.56 5.39
C LEU A 186 -3.08 -9.65 5.74
N ALA A 187 -2.86 -8.62 6.56
CA ALA A 187 -3.88 -7.59 6.81
C ALA A 187 -4.23 -6.82 5.54
N GLY A 188 -3.24 -6.47 4.72
CA GLY A 188 -3.41 -5.79 3.45
C GLY A 188 -4.20 -6.62 2.44
N GLU A 189 -3.96 -7.93 2.38
CA GLU A 189 -4.69 -8.83 1.48
C GLU A 189 -6.17 -8.95 1.84
N ILE A 190 -6.52 -9.05 3.12
CA ILE A 190 -7.93 -9.02 3.53
C ILE A 190 -8.52 -7.62 3.31
N ALA A 191 -7.80 -6.56 3.70
CA ALA A 191 -8.26 -5.18 3.57
C ALA A 191 -8.49 -4.76 2.11
N LEU A 192 -7.80 -5.38 1.15
CA LEU A 192 -7.98 -5.11 -0.28
C LEU A 192 -9.39 -5.45 -0.77
N LYS A 193 -10.06 -6.43 -0.13
CA LYS A 193 -11.46 -6.76 -0.42
C LYS A 193 -12.42 -5.63 -0.03
N GLU A 194 -12.02 -4.77 0.90
CA GLU A 194 -12.84 -3.66 1.41
C GLU A 194 -12.43 -2.32 0.80
N SER A 195 -11.12 -2.05 0.70
CA SER A 195 -10.60 -0.75 0.26
C SER A 195 -9.14 -0.84 -0.20
N LYS A 196 -8.88 -0.43 -1.46
CA LYS A 196 -7.54 -0.26 -2.03
C LYS A 196 -6.65 0.63 -1.14
N LYS A 197 -7.19 1.73 -0.60
CA LYS A 197 -6.45 2.66 0.27
C LYS A 197 -6.01 2.02 1.58
N SER A 198 -6.87 1.19 2.18
CA SER A 198 -6.53 0.48 3.42
C SER A 198 -5.41 -0.53 3.18
N ALA A 199 -5.49 -1.30 2.10
CA ALA A 199 -4.45 -2.26 1.72
C ALA A 199 -3.10 -1.58 1.43
N GLN A 200 -3.14 -0.44 0.73
CA GLN A 200 -1.95 0.32 0.38
C GLN A 200 -1.15 0.75 1.61
N TRP A 201 -1.80 1.16 2.69
CA TRP A 201 -1.09 1.48 3.94
C TRP A 201 -0.32 0.27 4.49
N TYR A 202 -0.95 -0.89 4.56
CA TYR A 202 -0.31 -2.12 5.08
C TYR A 202 0.88 -2.55 4.23
N PHE A 203 0.72 -2.56 2.90
CA PHE A 203 1.79 -2.97 1.99
C PHE A 203 2.94 -1.97 1.98
N SER A 204 2.67 -0.65 1.91
CA SER A 204 3.73 0.35 1.99
C SER A 204 4.46 0.31 3.32
N HIS A 205 3.74 0.17 4.44
CA HIS A 205 4.36 0.07 5.76
C HIS A 205 5.31 -1.13 5.87
N ALA A 206 4.90 -2.32 5.42
CA ALA A 206 5.79 -3.48 5.44
C ALA A 206 6.96 -3.36 4.45
N CYS A 207 6.75 -2.75 3.28
CA CYS A 207 7.81 -2.52 2.30
C CYS A 207 8.87 -1.56 2.84
N GLU A 208 8.45 -0.44 3.43
CA GLU A 208 9.33 0.57 4.03
C GLU A 208 10.15 0.01 5.19
N ASN A 209 9.63 -1.03 5.87
CA ASN A 209 10.33 -1.75 6.94
C ASN A 209 11.11 -2.98 6.45
N GLY A 210 11.33 -3.13 5.14
CA GLY A 210 12.25 -4.12 4.58
C GLY A 210 11.62 -5.46 4.18
N TYR A 211 10.29 -5.57 4.12
CA TYR A 211 9.61 -6.79 3.66
C TYR A 211 9.39 -6.74 2.14
N GLY A 212 10.28 -7.38 1.38
CA GLY A 212 10.29 -7.28 -0.09
C GLY A 212 8.96 -7.67 -0.77
N LEU A 213 8.28 -8.72 -0.29
CA LEU A 213 6.96 -9.13 -0.82
C LEU A 213 5.93 -8.01 -0.72
N ALA A 214 5.99 -7.20 0.33
CA ALA A 214 5.09 -6.06 0.49
C ALA A 214 5.35 -4.97 -0.56
N CYS A 215 6.60 -4.83 -1.04
CA CYS A 215 6.92 -3.90 -2.12
C CYS A 215 6.28 -4.33 -3.44
N ALA A 216 6.29 -5.63 -3.78
CA ALA A 216 5.57 -6.15 -4.93
C ALA A 216 4.06 -5.89 -4.83
N LYS A 217 3.48 -6.15 -3.66
CA LYS A 217 2.04 -5.92 -3.40
C LYS A 217 1.68 -4.43 -3.46
N SER A 218 2.56 -3.55 -2.96
CA SER A 218 2.38 -2.10 -3.04
C SER A 218 2.49 -1.61 -4.49
N ALA A 219 3.46 -2.14 -5.25
CA ALA A 219 3.63 -1.84 -6.68
C ALA A 219 2.35 -2.18 -7.47
N GLY A 220 1.72 -3.32 -7.19
CA GLY A 220 0.46 -3.71 -7.82
C GLY A 220 -0.73 -2.76 -7.55
N LEU A 221 -0.66 -1.91 -6.52
CA LEU A 221 -1.67 -0.89 -6.24
C LEU A 221 -1.27 0.51 -6.71
N GLU A 222 0.00 0.71 -7.07
CA GLU A 222 0.54 2.00 -7.50
C GLU A 222 0.13 2.31 -8.95
N GLU A 223 -0.38 3.52 -9.17
CA GLU A 223 -0.87 3.97 -10.47
C GLU A 223 0.24 4.65 -11.27
N LEU A 224 1.17 5.32 -10.59
CA LEU A 224 2.28 5.98 -11.25
C LEU A 224 3.33 4.97 -11.70
N VAL A 225 3.47 4.81 -13.01
CA VAL A 225 4.42 3.88 -13.67
C VAL A 225 5.82 3.95 -13.06
N ARG A 226 6.34 5.16 -12.83
CA ARG A 226 7.68 5.34 -12.26
C ARG A 226 7.80 4.85 -10.82
N LYS A 227 6.81 5.15 -9.96
CA LYS A 227 6.80 4.67 -8.57
C LYS A 227 6.63 3.17 -8.49
N ARG A 228 5.82 2.59 -9.39
CA ARG A 228 5.66 1.13 -9.51
C ARG A 228 7.00 0.46 -9.84
N LEU A 229 7.76 1.01 -10.79
CA LEU A 229 9.12 0.55 -11.09
C LEU A 229 10.04 0.64 -9.87
N ASP A 230 10.05 1.78 -9.16
CA ASP A 230 10.89 1.98 -7.99
C ASP A 230 10.57 0.96 -6.87
N LEU A 231 9.28 0.63 -6.69
CA LEU A 231 8.84 -0.39 -5.73
C LEU A 231 9.29 -1.80 -6.13
N TYR A 232 9.23 -2.18 -7.40
CA TYR A 232 9.80 -3.46 -7.85
C TYR A 232 11.32 -3.49 -7.69
N ALA A 233 12.01 -2.39 -8.00
CA ALA A 233 13.46 -2.26 -7.76
C ALA A 233 13.81 -2.46 -6.28
N LEU A 234 13.05 -1.82 -5.38
CA LEU A 234 13.22 -1.97 -3.94
C LEU A 234 12.90 -3.39 -3.47
N GLY A 235 11.79 -3.98 -3.91
CA GLY A 235 11.41 -5.35 -3.56
C GLY A 235 12.47 -6.37 -3.98
N CYS A 236 13.02 -6.25 -5.19
CA CYS A 236 14.08 -7.14 -5.66
C CYS A 236 15.39 -6.95 -4.86
N LYS A 237 15.72 -5.70 -4.48
CA LYS A 237 16.85 -5.41 -3.59
C LYS A 237 16.65 -6.04 -2.21
N LEU A 238 15.40 -6.14 -1.75
CA LEU A 238 14.99 -6.82 -0.52
C LEU A 238 14.77 -8.33 -0.71
N ASN A 239 15.34 -8.92 -1.77
CA ASN A 239 15.29 -10.36 -2.06
C ASN A 239 13.87 -10.93 -2.28
N ASP A 240 12.93 -10.12 -2.77
CA ASP A 240 11.64 -10.62 -3.23
C ASP A 240 11.73 -11.17 -4.66
N SER A 241 11.44 -12.47 -4.81
CA SER A 241 11.53 -13.18 -6.09
C SER A 241 10.61 -12.59 -7.16
N THR A 242 9.37 -12.25 -6.78
CA THR A 242 8.35 -11.72 -7.69
C THR A 242 8.75 -10.36 -8.24
N SER A 243 9.24 -9.46 -7.37
CA SER A 243 9.77 -8.16 -7.76
C SER A 243 10.94 -8.27 -8.73
N CYS A 244 11.85 -9.23 -8.51
CA CYS A 244 12.93 -9.49 -9.45
C CYS A 244 12.43 -10.02 -10.80
N ALA A 245 11.41 -10.88 -10.82
CA ALA A 245 10.80 -11.34 -12.06
C ALA A 245 10.20 -10.16 -12.86
N TYR A 246 9.44 -9.28 -12.21
CA TYR A 246 8.86 -8.10 -12.85
C TYR A 246 9.90 -7.11 -13.36
N LEU A 247 10.99 -6.87 -12.60
CA LEU A 247 12.12 -6.08 -13.10
C LEU A 247 12.74 -6.69 -14.36
N GLY A 248 12.89 -8.01 -14.38
CA GLY A 248 13.37 -8.71 -15.57
C GLY A 248 12.46 -8.48 -16.77
N GLU A 249 11.13 -8.57 -16.60
CA GLU A 249 10.16 -8.35 -17.67
C GLU A 249 10.19 -6.89 -18.17
N ILE A 250 10.31 -5.92 -17.26
CA ILE A 250 10.47 -4.51 -17.60
C ILE A 250 11.70 -4.30 -18.50
N TYR A 251 12.84 -4.92 -18.16
CA TYR A 251 14.03 -4.85 -19.00
C TYR A 251 13.90 -5.65 -20.29
N ALA A 252 13.24 -6.81 -20.30
CA ALA A 252 13.06 -7.61 -21.50
C ALA A 252 12.20 -6.89 -22.54
N LEU A 253 11.17 -6.17 -22.09
CA LEU A 253 10.20 -5.48 -22.93
C LEU A 253 10.57 -4.01 -23.19
N GLY A 254 11.52 -3.42 -22.45
CA GLY A 254 11.86 -2.00 -22.58
C GLY A 254 10.74 -1.08 -22.08
N LEU A 255 10.20 -1.37 -20.89
CA LEU A 255 9.09 -0.61 -20.30
C LEU A 255 9.59 0.54 -19.41
N ALA A 256 8.69 1.46 -19.04
CA ALA A 256 8.99 2.63 -18.20
C ALA A 256 10.12 3.53 -18.73
N ASN A 257 10.12 3.80 -20.04
CA ASN A 257 11.11 4.61 -20.74
C ASN A 257 12.54 4.02 -20.66
N LEU A 258 12.66 2.71 -20.52
CA LEU A 258 13.94 1.99 -20.57
C LEU A 258 14.09 1.32 -21.94
N GLN A 259 15.31 1.27 -22.47
CA GLN A 259 15.58 0.43 -23.64
C GLN A 259 15.55 -1.05 -23.26
N ALA A 260 15.02 -1.87 -24.18
CA ALA A 260 15.02 -3.32 -24.01
C ALA A 260 16.46 -3.84 -23.83
N ASN A 261 16.66 -4.69 -22.81
CA ASN A 261 17.95 -5.26 -22.44
C ASN A 261 17.76 -6.70 -21.95
N HIS A 262 17.79 -7.65 -22.89
CA HIS A 262 17.61 -9.07 -22.62
C HIS A 262 18.69 -9.67 -21.71
N ALA A 263 19.93 -9.15 -21.76
CA ALA A 263 21.01 -9.62 -20.90
C ALA A 263 20.72 -9.29 -19.43
N LYS A 264 20.34 -8.04 -19.16
CA LYS A 264 19.97 -7.57 -17.83
C LYS A 264 18.68 -8.24 -17.34
N ALA A 265 17.70 -8.43 -18.21
CA ALA A 265 16.49 -9.18 -17.91
C ALA A 265 16.80 -10.61 -17.44
N LYS A 266 17.65 -11.32 -18.18
CA LYS A 266 18.07 -12.69 -17.85
C LYS A 266 18.77 -12.77 -16.49
N ASP A 267 19.55 -11.76 -16.12
CA ASP A 267 20.20 -11.73 -14.82
C ASP A 267 19.21 -11.54 -13.67
N PHE A 268 18.18 -10.70 -13.85
CA PHE A 268 17.07 -10.60 -12.90
C PHE A 268 16.24 -11.89 -12.82
N TYR A 269 15.96 -12.54 -13.95
CA TYR A 269 15.27 -13.84 -13.94
C TYR A 269 16.06 -14.92 -13.20
N LYS A 270 17.39 -14.98 -13.39
CA LYS A 270 18.27 -15.85 -12.61
C LYS A 270 18.28 -15.51 -11.13
N GLN A 271 18.22 -14.23 -10.76
CA GLN A 271 18.10 -13.82 -9.37
C GLN A 271 16.77 -14.26 -8.76
N SER A 272 15.65 -13.99 -9.45
CA SER A 272 14.32 -14.46 -9.06
C SER A 272 14.28 -15.98 -8.90
N ALA A 273 14.77 -16.75 -9.87
CA ALA A 273 14.81 -18.21 -9.81
C ALA A 273 15.74 -18.77 -8.72
N ARG A 274 16.75 -18.01 -8.27
CA ARG A 274 17.57 -18.39 -7.11
C ARG A 274 16.84 -18.17 -5.79
N LEU A 275 16.02 -17.13 -5.71
CA LEU A 275 15.21 -16.80 -4.54
C LEU A 275 14.00 -17.73 -4.41
N ASP A 276 13.36 -18.06 -5.53
CA ASP A 276 12.30 -19.06 -5.62
C ASP A 276 12.47 -19.92 -6.89
N PRO A 277 13.01 -21.15 -6.75
CA PRO A 277 13.21 -22.08 -7.88
C PRO A 277 11.93 -22.49 -8.60
N TYR A 278 10.76 -22.30 -7.98
CA TYR A 278 9.45 -22.62 -8.54
C TYR A 278 8.65 -21.37 -8.93
N GLY A 279 9.23 -20.17 -8.75
CA GLY A 279 8.61 -18.89 -9.03
C GLY A 279 8.68 -18.47 -10.50
N ASP A 280 8.17 -17.27 -10.79
CA ASP A 280 8.02 -16.79 -12.17
C ASP A 280 9.36 -16.53 -12.88
N GLY A 281 10.44 -16.25 -12.15
CA GLY A 281 11.79 -16.16 -12.73
C GLY A 281 12.22 -17.45 -13.43
N ALA A 282 11.86 -18.61 -12.90
CA ALA A 282 12.16 -19.89 -13.54
C ALA A 282 11.34 -20.10 -14.82
N VAL A 283 10.06 -19.69 -14.81
CA VAL A 283 9.17 -19.71 -15.99
C VAL A 283 9.74 -18.82 -17.10
N LEU A 284 10.16 -17.61 -16.75
CA LEU A 284 10.69 -16.63 -17.69
C LEU A 284 12.01 -17.08 -18.34
N LEU A 285 12.89 -17.74 -17.57
CA LEU A 285 14.11 -18.34 -18.14
C LEU A 285 13.83 -19.44 -19.16
N LEU A 286 12.78 -20.25 -18.95
CA LEU A 286 12.39 -21.30 -19.90
C LEU A 286 11.74 -20.72 -21.16
N GLY A 287 11.01 -19.60 -21.04
CA GLY A 287 10.44 -18.89 -22.19
C GLY A 287 11.50 -18.37 -23.16
N GLU A 288 12.64 -17.88 -22.63
CA GLU A 288 13.79 -17.40 -23.41
C GLU A 288 14.58 -18.54 -24.10
N SER A 289 14.48 -19.78 -23.60
CA SER A 289 15.44 -20.86 -23.90
C SER A 289 14.93 -21.96 -24.84
N ASN A 290 14.02 -21.62 -25.77
CA ASN A 290 13.11 -22.56 -26.45
C ASN A 290 12.20 -23.26 -25.44
N PHE A 291 10.89 -23.01 -25.56
CA PHE A 291 9.89 -23.53 -24.62
C PHE A 291 10.09 -25.02 -24.32
N ASP A 292 10.33 -25.35 -23.04
CA ASP A 292 10.51 -26.73 -22.55
C ASP A 292 9.25 -27.19 -21.80
N PRO A 293 8.39 -28.04 -22.41
CA PRO A 293 7.14 -28.47 -21.80
C PRO A 293 7.34 -29.33 -20.53
N ALA A 294 8.46 -30.04 -20.40
CA ALA A 294 8.69 -30.93 -19.27
C ALA A 294 9.04 -30.14 -18.00
N ASN A 295 9.93 -29.15 -18.13
CA ASN A 295 10.25 -28.25 -17.01
C ASN A 295 9.07 -27.32 -16.67
N MET A 296 8.30 -26.85 -17.67
CA MET A 296 7.05 -26.11 -17.41
C MET A 296 6.03 -26.95 -16.66
N GLN A 297 5.89 -28.24 -16.98
CA GLN A 297 5.01 -29.16 -16.25
C GLN A 297 5.45 -29.25 -14.79
N ARG A 298 6.75 -29.42 -14.53
CA ARG A 298 7.29 -29.46 -13.16
C ARG A 298 6.95 -28.19 -12.38
N LEU A 299 7.14 -27.01 -12.96
CA LEU A 299 6.79 -25.73 -12.31
C LEU A 299 5.27 -25.64 -12.04
N CYS A 300 4.45 -26.06 -12.99
CA CYS A 300 3.00 -26.13 -12.81
C CYS A 300 2.59 -27.11 -11.71
N ASP A 301 3.26 -28.26 -11.58
CA ASP A 301 3.00 -29.25 -10.54
C ASP A 301 3.32 -28.70 -9.14
N HIS A 302 4.30 -27.80 -9.05
CA HIS A 302 4.62 -26.99 -7.87
C HIS A 302 3.73 -25.74 -7.71
N ASN A 303 2.56 -25.71 -8.37
CA ASN A 303 1.56 -24.64 -8.29
C ASN A 303 2.02 -23.28 -8.81
N ASN A 304 3.00 -23.21 -9.71
CA ASN A 304 3.26 -21.97 -10.43
C ASN A 304 2.13 -21.70 -11.44
N ALA A 305 1.35 -20.65 -11.19
CA ALA A 305 0.15 -20.32 -11.97
C ALA A 305 0.48 -19.89 -13.41
N ARG A 306 1.59 -19.17 -13.61
CA ARG A 306 2.05 -18.73 -14.93
C ARG A 306 2.51 -19.91 -15.78
N ALA A 307 3.27 -20.83 -15.21
CA ALA A 307 3.69 -22.07 -15.87
C ALA A 307 2.49 -22.91 -16.33
N CYS A 308 1.52 -23.11 -15.44
CA CYS A 308 0.28 -23.83 -15.78
C CYS A 308 -0.49 -23.13 -16.92
N ALA A 309 -0.58 -21.80 -16.90
CA ALA A 309 -1.29 -21.04 -17.92
C ALA A 309 -0.63 -21.16 -19.29
N LEU A 310 0.69 -20.96 -19.36
CA LEU A 310 1.45 -21.05 -20.61
C LEU A 310 1.46 -22.47 -21.18
N LEU A 311 1.66 -23.47 -20.32
CA LEU A 311 1.63 -24.89 -20.72
C LEU A 311 0.24 -25.32 -21.19
N GLY A 312 -0.81 -24.91 -20.47
CA GLY A 312 -2.20 -25.15 -20.85
C GLY A 312 -2.54 -24.53 -22.19
N GLN A 313 -2.11 -23.29 -22.43
CA GLN A 313 -2.30 -22.63 -23.72
C GLN A 313 -1.57 -23.34 -24.86
N GLN A 314 -0.31 -23.72 -24.65
CA GLN A 314 0.48 -24.41 -25.68
C GLN A 314 -0.08 -25.79 -26.03
N LYS A 315 -0.53 -26.56 -25.03
CA LYS A 315 -1.11 -27.89 -25.23
C LYS A 315 -2.60 -27.85 -25.59
N GLN A 316 -3.23 -26.68 -25.57
CA GLN A 316 -4.68 -26.51 -25.64
C GLN A 316 -5.41 -27.36 -24.58
N ASP A 317 -4.84 -27.44 -23.38
CA ASP A 317 -5.33 -28.25 -22.27
C ASP A 317 -6.12 -27.38 -21.28
N SER A 318 -7.45 -27.48 -21.34
CA SER A 318 -8.35 -26.74 -20.45
C SER A 318 -8.18 -27.12 -18.98
N SER A 319 -7.71 -28.33 -18.64
CA SER A 319 -7.52 -28.72 -17.23
C SER A 319 -6.38 -27.95 -16.57
N LEU A 320 -5.28 -27.75 -17.31
CA LEU A 320 -4.15 -26.92 -16.87
C LEU A 320 -4.55 -25.46 -16.76
N LEU A 321 -5.36 -24.96 -17.70
CA LEU A 321 -5.89 -23.60 -17.63
C LEU A 321 -6.83 -23.42 -16.42
N GLN A 322 -7.71 -24.39 -16.13
CA GLN A 322 -8.56 -24.35 -14.94
C GLN A 322 -7.74 -24.42 -13.63
N LYS A 323 -6.68 -25.23 -13.59
CA LYS A 323 -5.73 -25.25 -12.47
C LYS A 323 -5.09 -23.87 -12.30
N ALA A 324 -4.53 -23.31 -13.36
CA ALA A 324 -3.92 -21.98 -13.34
C ALA A 324 -4.90 -20.88 -12.90
N PHE A 325 -6.15 -20.95 -13.37
CA PHE A 325 -7.22 -20.04 -12.97
C PHE A 325 -7.54 -20.16 -11.48
N SER A 326 -7.62 -21.38 -10.94
CA SER A 326 -7.84 -21.62 -9.51
C SER A 326 -6.69 -21.10 -8.62
N LEU A 327 -5.49 -20.98 -9.19
CA LEU A 327 -4.32 -20.37 -8.57
C LEU A 327 -4.28 -18.84 -8.73
N GLY A 328 -5.31 -18.24 -9.34
CA GLY A 328 -5.42 -16.79 -9.52
C GLY A 328 -4.70 -16.23 -10.74
N SER A 329 -4.40 -17.03 -11.76
CA SER A 329 -3.73 -16.54 -12.98
C SER A 329 -4.67 -15.72 -13.88
N ALA A 330 -4.32 -14.45 -14.08
CA ALA A 330 -4.97 -13.58 -15.07
C ALA A 330 -4.81 -14.14 -16.50
N GLN A 331 -3.62 -14.60 -16.86
CA GLN A 331 -3.36 -15.19 -18.18
C GLN A 331 -4.26 -16.40 -18.46
N ALA A 332 -4.46 -17.27 -17.46
CA ALA A 332 -5.34 -18.42 -17.61
C ALA A 332 -6.80 -18.02 -17.79
N ALA A 333 -7.27 -17.02 -17.02
CA ALA A 333 -8.61 -16.46 -17.20
C ALA A 333 -8.78 -15.92 -18.63
N TYR A 334 -7.80 -15.19 -19.15
CA TYR A 334 -7.81 -14.72 -20.54
C TYR A 334 -7.84 -15.87 -21.56
N PHE A 335 -7.00 -16.89 -21.41
CA PHE A 335 -6.99 -18.04 -22.33
C PHE A 335 -8.30 -18.84 -22.29
N LEU A 336 -8.91 -19.00 -21.11
CA LEU A 336 -10.25 -19.58 -20.97
C LEU A 336 -11.31 -18.70 -21.65
N ALA A 337 -11.17 -17.38 -21.58
CA ALA A 337 -12.08 -16.46 -22.27
C ALA A 337 -12.02 -16.61 -23.79
N LEU A 338 -10.84 -16.86 -24.36
CA LEU A 338 -10.67 -17.13 -25.80
C LEU A 338 -11.37 -18.42 -26.26
N GLN A 339 -11.56 -19.37 -25.34
CA GLN A 339 -12.26 -20.64 -25.59
C GLN A 339 -13.76 -20.57 -25.28
N ALA A 340 -14.18 -19.59 -24.48
CA ALA A 340 -15.56 -19.40 -24.04
C ALA A 340 -16.39 -18.57 -25.05
N ARG A 341 -17.71 -18.65 -24.91
CA ARG A 341 -18.67 -17.83 -25.67
C ARG A 341 -19.55 -17.03 -24.71
N ASP A 342 -20.17 -15.98 -25.25
CA ASP A 342 -21.20 -15.18 -24.60
C ASP A 342 -20.77 -14.68 -23.21
N LYS A 343 -21.69 -14.72 -22.23
CA LYS A 343 -21.50 -14.20 -20.88
C LYS A 343 -20.32 -14.84 -20.13
N ALA A 344 -19.97 -16.09 -20.43
CA ALA A 344 -18.83 -16.76 -19.79
C ALA A 344 -17.51 -16.11 -20.21
N ARG A 345 -17.37 -15.74 -21.49
CA ARG A 345 -16.20 -15.02 -21.99
C ARG A 345 -16.02 -13.69 -21.27
N ASP A 346 -17.09 -12.91 -21.15
CA ASP A 346 -17.02 -11.58 -20.53
C ASP A 346 -16.67 -11.66 -19.04
N ASN A 347 -17.18 -12.67 -18.32
CA ASN A 347 -16.81 -12.91 -16.93
C ASN A 347 -15.32 -13.24 -16.76
N PHE A 348 -14.77 -14.10 -17.64
CA PHE A 348 -13.35 -14.43 -17.62
C PHE A 348 -12.47 -13.23 -17.98
N LEU A 349 -12.85 -12.44 -18.99
CA LEU A 349 -12.11 -11.24 -19.34
C LEU A 349 -12.14 -10.20 -18.21
N THR A 350 -13.30 -9.99 -17.59
CA THR A 350 -13.45 -9.06 -16.44
C THR A 350 -12.53 -9.47 -15.30
N HIS A 351 -12.57 -10.74 -14.90
CA HIS A 351 -11.69 -11.27 -13.86
C HIS A 351 -10.21 -11.14 -14.24
N SER A 352 -9.85 -11.47 -15.49
CA SER A 352 -8.49 -11.36 -15.98
C SER A 352 -7.98 -9.91 -15.96
N CYS A 353 -8.80 -8.93 -16.33
CA CYS A 353 -8.41 -7.52 -16.29
C CYS A 353 -8.21 -7.04 -14.84
N GLU A 354 -9.15 -7.34 -13.94
CA GLU A 354 -9.07 -6.95 -12.52
C GLU A 354 -7.89 -7.54 -11.76
N VAL A 355 -7.53 -8.80 -12.06
CA VAL A 355 -6.34 -9.44 -11.49
C VAL A 355 -5.08 -8.96 -12.20
N GLY A 356 -5.11 -8.84 -13.52
CA GLY A 356 -3.95 -8.52 -14.34
C GLY A 356 -3.37 -7.12 -14.14
N VAL A 357 -4.21 -6.10 -13.88
CA VAL A 357 -3.80 -4.70 -13.59
C VAL A 357 -3.01 -4.57 -12.27
N ARG A 358 -3.15 -5.55 -11.37
CA ARG A 358 -2.36 -5.62 -10.13
C ARG A 358 -1.01 -6.29 -10.34
N ASN A 359 -0.81 -6.93 -11.48
CA ASN A 359 0.36 -7.70 -11.84
C ASN A 359 0.96 -7.13 -13.15
N ASP A 360 1.14 -7.98 -14.16
CA ASP A 360 1.87 -7.70 -15.40
C ASP A 360 1.06 -7.98 -16.67
N PHE A 361 -0.26 -8.12 -16.58
CA PHE A 361 -1.05 -8.63 -17.71
C PHE A 361 -2.30 -7.79 -18.00
N THR A 362 -2.31 -7.04 -19.10
CA THR A 362 -3.40 -6.10 -19.43
C THR A 362 -4.18 -6.42 -20.71
N LYS A 363 -3.81 -7.48 -21.46
CA LYS A 363 -4.51 -7.93 -22.68
C LYS A 363 -6.01 -8.11 -22.53
N ALA A 364 -6.46 -8.59 -21.36
CA ALA A 364 -7.87 -8.77 -21.12
C ALA A 364 -8.65 -7.45 -21.03
N CYS A 365 -8.01 -6.38 -20.52
CA CYS A 365 -8.61 -5.05 -20.50
C CYS A 365 -8.82 -4.53 -21.93
N GLU A 366 -7.82 -4.69 -22.80
CA GLU A 366 -8.00 -4.36 -24.22
C GLU A 366 -9.16 -5.14 -24.87
N ALA A 367 -9.23 -6.45 -24.65
CA ALA A 367 -10.28 -7.29 -25.22
C ALA A 367 -11.69 -6.94 -24.70
N LEU A 368 -11.81 -6.46 -23.45
CA LEU A 368 -13.07 -5.90 -22.93
C LEU A 368 -13.41 -4.58 -23.63
N GLY A 369 -12.42 -3.71 -23.80
CA GLY A 369 -12.57 -2.47 -24.58
C GLY A 369 -13.10 -2.74 -25.98
N ASP A 370 -12.52 -3.72 -26.68
CA ASP A 370 -12.95 -4.13 -28.03
C ASP A 370 -14.39 -4.62 -28.03
N THR A 371 -14.78 -5.39 -27.01
CA THR A 371 -16.15 -5.93 -26.89
C THR A 371 -17.18 -4.82 -26.65
N LEU A 372 -16.79 -3.77 -25.91
CA LEU A 372 -17.68 -2.67 -25.54
C LEU A 372 -17.69 -1.53 -26.56
N LEU A 373 -16.70 -1.43 -27.45
CA LEU A 373 -16.50 -0.27 -28.31
C LEU A 373 -17.75 0.15 -29.10
N ALA A 374 -18.51 -0.80 -29.63
CA ALA A 374 -19.72 -0.54 -30.41
C ALA A 374 -20.96 -0.20 -29.57
N SER A 375 -21.01 -0.65 -28.30
CA SER A 375 -22.20 -0.53 -27.45
C SER A 375 -22.06 0.52 -26.35
N ASP A 376 -20.86 0.70 -25.80
CA ASP A 376 -20.52 1.64 -24.75
C ASP A 376 -19.09 2.15 -24.92
N LYS A 377 -18.95 3.17 -25.77
CA LYS A 377 -17.66 3.79 -26.09
C LYS A 377 -16.95 4.37 -24.84
N ALA A 378 -17.69 4.89 -23.87
CA ALA A 378 -17.10 5.47 -22.67
C ALA A 378 -16.43 4.40 -21.82
N ARG A 379 -17.13 3.28 -21.55
CA ARG A 379 -16.51 2.14 -20.84
C ARG A 379 -15.37 1.52 -21.64
N ALA A 380 -15.47 1.46 -22.97
CA ALA A 380 -14.37 0.97 -23.80
C ALA A 380 -13.11 1.83 -23.65
N GLN A 381 -13.26 3.17 -23.64
CA GLN A 381 -12.15 4.10 -23.40
C GLN A 381 -11.50 3.86 -22.02
N ASP A 382 -12.29 3.62 -20.97
CA ASP A 382 -11.76 3.40 -19.63
C ASP A 382 -10.93 2.09 -19.56
N TYR A 383 -11.36 1.03 -20.26
CA TYR A 383 -10.58 -0.20 -20.37
C TYR A 383 -9.30 -0.02 -21.20
N TYR A 384 -9.35 0.72 -22.30
CA TYR A 384 -8.15 1.03 -23.07
C TYR A 384 -7.18 1.90 -22.27
N ALA A 385 -7.67 2.90 -21.51
CA ALA A 385 -6.86 3.69 -20.59
C ALA A 385 -6.21 2.83 -19.51
N THR A 386 -6.98 1.90 -18.93
CA THR A 386 -6.46 0.95 -17.94
C THR A 386 -5.34 0.08 -18.51
N SER A 387 -5.44 -0.36 -19.76
CA SER A 387 -4.38 -1.12 -20.42
C SER A 387 -3.19 -0.23 -20.81
N CYS A 388 -3.45 0.90 -21.45
CA CYS A 388 -2.41 1.77 -22.01
C CYS A 388 -1.55 2.46 -20.95
N ASN A 389 -2.17 3.00 -19.91
CA ASN A 389 -1.47 3.80 -18.90
C ASN A 389 -0.81 2.92 -17.82
N HIS A 390 -0.88 1.60 -17.97
CA HIS A 390 -0.25 0.64 -17.07
C HIS A 390 1.25 0.47 -17.39
N LEU A 391 2.04 0.04 -16.41
CA LEU A 391 3.48 -0.25 -16.62
C LEU A 391 3.70 -1.35 -17.67
N PHE A 392 2.89 -2.41 -17.60
CA PHE A 392 2.84 -3.50 -18.56
C PHE A 392 1.66 -3.26 -19.50
N TYR A 393 1.81 -2.31 -20.42
CA TYR A 393 0.75 -1.87 -21.33
C TYR A 393 0.68 -2.72 -22.60
N GLU A 394 -0.46 -2.66 -23.29
CA GLU A 394 -0.60 -3.16 -24.67
C GLU A 394 -0.56 -1.98 -25.66
N ALA A 395 0.42 -1.99 -26.58
CA ALA A 395 0.61 -0.90 -27.54
C ALA A 395 -0.63 -0.65 -28.42
N SER A 396 -1.35 -1.71 -28.81
CA SER A 396 -2.60 -1.60 -29.55
C SER A 396 -3.72 -0.93 -28.76
N ALA A 397 -3.77 -1.12 -27.43
CA ALA A 397 -4.71 -0.42 -26.58
C ALA A 397 -4.39 1.08 -26.50
N CYS A 398 -3.11 1.45 -26.46
CA CYS A 398 -2.69 2.85 -26.54
C CYS A 398 -3.09 3.52 -27.85
N GLN A 399 -2.88 2.85 -28.99
CA GLN A 399 -3.34 3.36 -30.29
C GLN A 399 -4.85 3.60 -30.30
N LYS A 400 -5.63 2.58 -29.89
CA LYS A 400 -7.10 2.68 -29.84
C LYS A 400 -7.56 3.79 -28.91
N LEU A 401 -6.92 3.94 -27.74
CA LEU A 401 -7.23 5.02 -26.81
C LEU A 401 -6.93 6.38 -27.43
N TYR A 402 -5.76 6.54 -28.02
CA TYR A 402 -5.33 7.79 -28.65
C TYR A 402 -6.30 8.19 -29.78
N ASP A 403 -6.68 7.25 -30.64
CA ASP A 403 -7.63 7.51 -31.73
C ASP A 403 -9.03 7.93 -31.23
N LEU A 404 -9.42 7.47 -30.03
CA LEU A 404 -10.74 7.76 -29.45
C LEU A 404 -10.76 8.99 -28.54
N SER A 405 -9.68 9.20 -27.78
CA SER A 405 -9.49 10.20 -26.72
C SER A 405 -7.98 10.42 -26.45
N PRO A 406 -7.30 11.24 -27.28
CA PRO A 406 -5.88 11.56 -27.09
C PRO A 406 -5.55 12.11 -25.69
N ASP A 407 -6.49 12.86 -25.11
CA ASP A 407 -6.40 13.49 -23.79
C ASP A 407 -6.31 12.51 -22.62
N LYS A 408 -6.75 11.26 -22.82
CA LYS A 408 -6.65 10.18 -21.81
C LYS A 408 -5.42 9.30 -21.96
N CYS A 409 -4.62 9.51 -23.01
CA CYS A 409 -3.41 8.73 -23.29
C CYS A 409 -2.23 9.31 -22.50
N GLU A 410 -1.89 8.68 -21.37
CA GLU A 410 -0.86 9.18 -20.43
C GLU A 410 0.46 8.40 -20.55
N ASN A 411 0.51 7.38 -21.40
CA ASN A 411 1.72 6.59 -21.63
C ASN A 411 2.72 7.39 -22.48
N GLU A 412 3.71 7.99 -21.84
CA GLU A 412 4.72 8.83 -22.49
C GLU A 412 5.48 8.12 -23.62
N SER A 413 5.71 6.80 -23.51
CA SER A 413 6.51 6.07 -24.50
C SER A 413 5.82 5.92 -25.87
N ILE A 414 4.50 5.74 -25.89
CA ILE A 414 3.73 5.53 -27.12
C ILE A 414 2.88 6.74 -27.47
N CYS A 415 2.20 7.36 -26.52
CA CYS A 415 1.30 8.47 -26.82
C CYS A 415 2.06 9.67 -27.40
N VAL A 416 3.31 9.90 -26.98
CA VAL A 416 4.17 10.96 -27.54
C VAL A 416 4.61 10.62 -28.96
N SER A 417 4.97 9.37 -29.26
CA SER A 417 5.34 8.97 -30.63
C SER A 417 4.14 9.12 -31.57
N LEU A 418 2.95 8.69 -31.14
CA LEU A 418 1.71 8.86 -31.90
C LEU A 418 1.36 10.33 -32.17
N ALA A 419 1.57 11.21 -31.19
CA ALA A 419 1.40 12.65 -31.38
C ALA A 419 2.40 13.23 -32.40
N SER A 420 3.66 12.78 -32.35
CA SER A 420 4.72 13.24 -33.28
C SER A 420 4.53 12.76 -34.72
N GLU A 421 3.91 11.59 -34.92
CA GLU A 421 3.60 11.04 -36.25
C GLU A 421 2.42 11.77 -36.93
N GLN A 422 1.51 12.34 -36.14
CA GLN A 422 0.33 13.05 -36.64
C GLN A 422 0.53 14.57 -36.83
N ASP A 423 1.51 15.18 -36.14
CA ASP A 423 1.90 16.59 -36.34
C ASP A 423 3.43 16.78 -36.30
N PRO A 424 4.10 16.89 -37.48
CA PRO A 424 5.55 17.08 -37.57
C PRO A 424 6.06 18.37 -36.93
N ALA A 425 5.19 19.35 -36.63
CA ALA A 425 5.59 20.61 -36.00
C ALA A 425 5.89 20.44 -34.50
N LEU A 426 5.36 19.40 -33.83
CA LEU A 426 5.61 19.10 -32.43
C LEU A 426 6.95 18.37 -32.18
N ALA A 427 7.53 17.75 -33.22
CA ALA A 427 8.77 16.98 -33.12
C ALA A 427 10.02 17.83 -32.80
N LEU A 428 9.95 19.16 -32.98
CA LEU A 428 11.07 20.05 -32.74
C LEU A 428 11.28 20.42 -31.26
N SER A 429 10.29 20.22 -30.38
CA SER A 429 10.43 20.53 -28.95
C SER A 429 10.91 19.35 -28.10
N SER A 430 10.64 18.11 -28.50
CA SER A 430 11.04 16.91 -27.72
C SER A 430 12.48 16.45 -27.96
N ALA A 431 13.11 16.86 -29.07
CA ALA A 431 14.51 16.53 -29.38
C ALA A 431 15.53 17.30 -28.52
N VAL A 432 15.10 18.31 -27.77
CA VAL A 432 15.99 19.14 -26.93
C VAL A 432 16.17 18.57 -25.53
N ASP A 433 15.22 17.75 -25.03
CA ASP A 433 15.27 17.19 -23.68
C ASP A 433 15.98 15.82 -23.59
N SER A 434 16.25 15.15 -24.72
CA SER A 434 16.91 13.82 -24.74
C SER A 434 18.43 13.85 -24.79
N ILE A 435 19.06 15.03 -24.68
CA ILE A 435 20.54 15.18 -24.74
C ILE A 435 21.18 15.24 -23.34
N ILE A 436 20.41 15.20 -22.25
CA ILE A 436 20.93 15.24 -20.89
C ILE A 436 20.55 13.94 -20.17
N ASP A 437 21.29 12.87 -20.47
CA ASP A 437 21.58 11.76 -19.55
C ASP A 437 22.35 10.68 -20.31
N ASP A 438 23.66 10.85 -20.45
CA ASP A 438 24.56 9.74 -20.77
C ASP A 438 25.86 9.86 -19.95
N ASP A 439 25.81 9.37 -18.71
CA ASP A 439 26.99 9.08 -17.92
C ASP A 439 27.53 7.70 -18.37
N SER A 440 28.42 7.72 -19.36
CA SER A 440 29.35 6.62 -19.63
C SER A 440 30.69 7.14 -20.19
N PRO A 441 31.83 6.54 -19.80
CA PRO A 441 33.15 7.09 -20.06
C PRO A 441 33.51 7.01 -21.55
N LEU A 442 33.88 8.16 -22.12
CA LEU A 442 34.30 8.33 -23.51
C LEU A 442 35.60 7.56 -23.83
N ASP A 443 35.54 6.73 -24.87
CA ASP A 443 36.68 6.14 -25.58
C ASP A 443 37.36 7.20 -26.47
N PRO A 444 38.68 7.47 -26.31
CA PRO A 444 39.35 8.56 -27.00
C PRO A 444 39.81 8.27 -28.46
N THR A 445 39.24 7.28 -29.16
CA THR A 445 39.80 6.85 -30.47
C THR A 445 38.92 7.02 -31.72
N LEU A 446 38.02 8.01 -31.76
CA LEU A 446 37.29 8.34 -33.00
C LEU A 446 37.21 9.85 -33.27
N THR A 447 38.07 10.34 -34.17
CA THR A 447 37.97 11.68 -34.77
C THR A 447 37.23 11.63 -36.12
N PRO A 448 36.23 12.50 -36.36
CA PRO A 448 35.83 12.86 -37.72
C PRO A 448 36.28 14.28 -38.09
N LYS A 449 36.83 14.41 -39.31
CA LYS A 449 37.27 15.66 -39.96
C LYS A 449 36.09 16.59 -40.33
N PRO A 450 36.31 17.91 -40.43
CA PRO A 450 35.28 18.87 -40.83
C PRO A 450 35.18 18.99 -42.36
N SER A 451 33.96 19.03 -42.90
CA SER A 451 33.69 19.46 -44.28
C SER A 451 32.84 20.73 -44.30
N GLN A 452 33.28 21.66 -45.13
CA GLN A 452 32.83 23.03 -45.33
C GLN A 452 31.48 23.17 -46.07
N ASN A 453 30.97 24.41 -46.02
CA ASN A 453 30.04 25.10 -46.95
C ASN A 453 28.54 24.91 -46.64
N LYS A 454 27.67 25.94 -46.71
CA LYS A 454 27.76 27.28 -47.32
C LYS A 454 26.64 28.18 -46.74
N SER A 455 26.93 29.48 -46.68
CA SER A 455 26.01 30.60 -46.47
C SER A 455 24.86 30.65 -47.49
N LEU A 456 23.66 31.05 -47.06
CA LEU A 456 22.66 31.71 -47.92
C LEU A 456 21.72 32.57 -47.07
N GLU A 457 21.96 33.89 -47.11
CA GLU A 457 20.94 34.92 -46.91
C GLU A 457 19.97 34.89 -48.09
N SER A 458 18.67 35.05 -47.84
CA SER A 458 17.76 35.81 -48.73
C SER A 458 16.38 35.99 -48.09
N THR A 459 16.03 37.26 -47.86
CA THR A 459 14.73 37.92 -48.15
C THR A 459 13.42 37.16 -47.94
N PHE A 460 12.56 37.71 -47.07
CA PHE A 460 11.11 37.62 -47.26
C PHE A 460 10.47 39.01 -47.27
N GLU A 461 9.65 39.20 -48.31
CA GLU A 461 8.95 40.40 -48.72
C GLU A 461 7.87 40.85 -47.73
N LYS A 462 7.64 42.17 -47.69
CA LYS A 462 6.44 42.79 -47.15
C LYS A 462 5.23 42.42 -48.01
N VAL A 463 4.20 41.86 -47.37
CA VAL A 463 2.83 41.93 -47.89
C VAL A 463 1.99 42.71 -46.87
N ASP A 464 1.60 43.92 -47.27
CA ASP A 464 0.60 44.73 -46.60
C ASP A 464 -0.80 44.16 -46.90
N SER A 465 -1.55 43.83 -45.85
CA SER A 465 -3.01 43.90 -45.88
C SER A 465 -3.57 44.01 -44.47
N THR A 466 -3.92 45.23 -44.06
CA THR A 466 -4.81 45.47 -42.92
C THR A 466 -6.23 44.95 -43.22
N PRO A 467 -6.98 44.54 -42.19
CA PRO A 467 -8.17 45.31 -41.86
C PRO A 467 -8.25 45.71 -40.39
N LYS A 468 -8.85 46.89 -40.21
CA LYS A 468 -9.11 47.60 -38.96
C LYS A 468 -9.89 46.74 -37.95
N SER A 469 -9.46 46.76 -36.68
CA SER A 469 -10.38 46.79 -35.56
C SER A 469 -9.70 47.40 -34.33
N THR A 470 -10.39 48.37 -33.76
CA THR A 470 -10.03 49.19 -32.61
C THR A 470 -9.88 48.38 -31.33
N ALA A 471 -8.64 48.27 -30.82
CA ALA A 471 -8.39 48.08 -29.40
C ALA A 471 -7.26 49.02 -28.98
N LYS A 472 -7.55 49.84 -27.98
CA LYS A 472 -6.66 50.82 -27.38
C LYS A 472 -5.44 50.08 -26.82
N ALA A 473 -4.34 50.04 -27.55
CA ALA A 473 -3.10 49.44 -27.07
C ALA A 473 -2.66 50.19 -25.81
N LEU A 474 -2.55 49.47 -24.69
CA LEU A 474 -1.77 49.94 -23.55
C LEU A 474 -0.37 50.31 -24.05
N PRO A 475 0.28 51.35 -23.50
CA PRO A 475 1.64 51.68 -23.87
C PRO A 475 2.54 50.44 -23.69
N PRO A 476 3.54 50.22 -24.55
CA PRO A 476 4.40 49.04 -24.48
C PRO A 476 4.99 48.94 -23.07
N SER A 477 4.74 47.82 -22.40
CA SER A 477 5.33 47.54 -21.10
C SER A 477 6.85 47.63 -21.23
N LYS A 478 7.46 48.54 -20.47
CA LYS A 478 8.93 48.71 -20.39
C LYS A 478 9.63 47.35 -20.27
N PRO A 479 10.84 47.18 -20.84
CA PRO A 479 11.53 45.89 -20.87
C PRO A 479 11.61 45.29 -19.46
N LYS A 480 11.11 44.05 -19.31
CA LYS A 480 11.28 43.25 -18.11
C LYS A 480 12.75 42.88 -18.01
N ILE A 481 13.40 43.24 -16.91
CA ILE A 481 14.77 42.79 -16.65
C ILE A 481 14.65 41.42 -16.00
N ILE A 482 15.35 40.44 -16.59
CA ILE A 482 15.47 39.08 -16.07
C ILE A 482 16.90 38.95 -15.55
N LYS A 483 17.08 38.56 -14.28
CA LYS A 483 18.39 38.28 -13.68
C LYS A 483 18.40 36.89 -13.06
N LEU A 484 19.51 36.19 -13.18
CA LEU A 484 19.76 35.01 -12.35
C LEU A 484 20.31 35.47 -11.00
N PHE A 485 19.88 34.87 -9.90
CA PHE A 485 20.48 35.18 -8.60
C PHE A 485 20.73 33.92 -7.78
N GLY A 486 21.81 33.97 -6.99
CA GLY A 486 22.07 33.07 -5.88
C GLY A 486 22.02 33.84 -4.56
N GLU A 487 21.48 33.25 -3.50
CA GLU A 487 21.45 33.84 -2.16
C GLU A 487 21.79 32.79 -1.10
N LEU A 488 22.72 33.12 -0.22
CA LEU A 488 23.04 32.37 0.99
C LEU A 488 22.46 33.10 2.20
N GLY A 489 21.77 32.38 3.07
CA GLY A 489 21.21 32.88 4.31
C GLY A 489 21.76 32.10 5.49
N LEU A 490 22.20 32.80 6.54
CA LEU A 490 22.58 32.21 7.82
C LEU A 490 21.80 32.90 8.93
N GLY A 491 21.18 32.13 9.81
CA GLY A 491 20.24 32.67 10.77
C GLY A 491 20.08 31.84 12.01
N GLY A 492 19.50 32.48 13.01
CA GLY A 492 19.03 31.82 14.22
C GLY A 492 17.53 31.57 14.11
N VAL A 493 17.10 30.36 14.45
CA VAL A 493 15.69 29.99 14.55
C VAL A 493 15.41 29.58 15.99
N GLY A 494 14.29 30.04 16.54
CA GLY A 494 13.80 29.60 17.83
C GLY A 494 13.71 28.07 17.85
N ALA A 495 14.03 27.46 18.98
CA ALA A 495 14.04 26.01 19.13
C ALA A 495 12.71 25.41 18.64
N MET A 496 12.80 24.45 17.71
CA MET A 496 11.62 23.72 17.26
C MET A 496 11.10 22.84 18.40
N ARG A 497 9.80 22.92 18.67
CA ARG A 497 9.13 22.18 19.74
C ARG A 497 8.21 21.13 19.14
N PHE A 498 8.35 19.90 19.62
CA PHE A 498 7.52 18.76 19.22
C PHE A 498 6.72 18.21 20.42
N PRO A 499 5.79 18.98 21.01
CA PRO A 499 5.14 18.67 22.28
C PRO A 499 4.40 17.32 22.34
N GLU A 500 4.01 16.79 21.18
CA GLU A 500 3.30 15.50 21.08
C GLU A 500 4.23 14.28 21.01
N ILE A 501 5.56 14.48 21.12
CA ILE A 501 6.53 13.39 21.23
C ILE A 501 6.85 13.13 22.71
N LYS A 502 6.38 11.99 23.22
CA LYS A 502 6.61 11.58 24.61
C LYS A 502 8.05 11.07 24.79
N GLY A 503 8.70 11.55 25.85
CA GLY A 503 10.12 11.24 26.16
C GLY A 503 11.11 12.31 25.68
N MET A 504 10.66 13.26 24.87
CA MET A 504 11.55 14.23 24.23
C MET A 504 12.07 15.36 25.15
N HIS A 505 11.42 15.59 26.29
CA HIS A 505 11.90 16.48 27.36
C HIS A 505 13.26 16.06 27.96
N LYS A 506 13.73 14.84 27.65
CA LYS A 506 15.04 14.32 28.04
C LYS A 506 16.17 14.66 27.05
N ILE A 507 15.81 15.24 25.89
CA ILE A 507 16.70 15.48 24.74
C ILE A 507 16.65 16.96 24.31
N LEU A 508 15.69 17.73 24.82
CA LEU A 508 15.58 19.15 24.51
C LEU A 508 16.34 19.98 25.56
N ASP A 509 17.24 20.83 25.06
CA ASP A 509 17.69 22.01 25.79
C ASP A 509 16.80 23.18 25.37
N ASP A 510 15.90 23.61 26.26
CA ASP A 510 14.90 24.65 26.00
C ASP A 510 15.52 26.05 25.79
N GLU A 511 16.83 26.22 26.02
CA GLU A 511 17.54 27.51 25.94
C GLU A 511 18.42 27.68 24.70
N ALA A 512 18.61 26.65 23.86
CA ALA A 512 19.50 26.72 22.72
C ALA A 512 18.82 27.27 21.44
N MET A 513 19.33 28.41 20.91
CA MET A 513 18.99 28.84 19.55
C MET A 513 19.48 27.79 18.54
N SER A 514 18.58 27.32 17.67
CA SER A 514 18.97 26.44 16.57
C SER A 514 19.57 27.26 15.44
N PHE A 515 20.75 26.87 14.97
CA PHE A 515 21.36 27.48 13.80
C PHE A 515 20.66 26.94 12.54
N ALA A 516 20.41 27.83 11.58
CA ALA A 516 19.86 27.48 10.28
C ALA A 516 20.61 28.17 9.14
N GLY A 517 20.82 27.42 8.06
CA GLY A 517 21.38 27.91 6.81
C GLY A 517 20.41 27.69 5.65
N SER A 518 20.48 28.53 4.64
CA SER A 518 19.73 28.38 3.39
C SER A 518 20.59 28.77 2.19
N ALA A 519 20.53 28.01 1.11
CA ALA A 519 21.07 28.35 -0.19
C ALA A 519 19.94 28.38 -1.21
N ARG A 520 19.80 29.50 -1.92
CA ARG A 520 18.73 29.74 -2.88
C ARG A 520 19.30 30.05 -4.25
N LEU A 521 18.63 29.54 -5.27
CA LEU A 521 18.92 29.84 -6.67
C LEU A 521 17.60 30.16 -7.37
N GLY A 522 17.52 31.28 -8.08
CA GLY A 522 16.27 31.72 -8.66
C GLY A 522 16.42 32.73 -9.78
N ILE A 523 15.28 33.10 -10.36
CA ILE A 523 15.18 34.07 -11.45
C ILE A 523 14.40 35.27 -10.95
N GLU A 524 14.98 36.45 -11.02
CA GLU A 524 14.31 37.70 -10.68
C GLU A 524 13.73 38.37 -11.93
N LEU A 525 12.43 38.66 -11.86
CA LEU A 525 11.70 39.43 -12.86
C LEU A 525 11.40 40.80 -12.27
N SER A 526 11.95 41.87 -12.86
CA SER A 526 11.75 43.24 -12.37
C SER A 526 11.25 44.20 -13.44
N THR A 527 10.50 45.22 -13.01
CA THR A 527 10.13 46.36 -13.86
C THR A 527 11.34 47.26 -14.14
N ALA A 528 11.43 47.90 -15.32
CA ALA A 528 12.58 48.73 -15.70
C ALA A 528 12.93 49.83 -14.66
N LYS A 529 14.24 50.02 -14.41
CA LYS A 529 14.80 50.91 -13.37
C LYS A 529 14.40 52.38 -13.54
N GLN A 530 13.59 52.91 -12.62
CA GLN A 530 13.49 54.33 -12.22
C GLN A 530 12.87 54.40 -10.83
N PRO A 531 13.36 55.26 -9.93
CA PRO A 531 14.01 54.85 -8.67
C PRO A 531 13.30 53.77 -7.84
N LEU A 532 12.01 53.52 -8.03
CA LEU A 532 11.21 52.41 -7.51
C LEU A 532 10.94 51.33 -8.58
N SER A 533 11.38 50.09 -8.35
CA SER A 533 11.07 48.91 -9.17
C SER A 533 10.36 47.83 -8.37
N PHE A 534 9.38 47.18 -8.98
CA PHE A 534 8.74 45.98 -8.42
C PHE A 534 9.43 44.75 -8.96
N TYR A 535 9.55 43.71 -8.13
CA TYR A 535 10.13 42.45 -8.56
C TYR A 535 9.40 41.24 -7.96
N ALA A 536 9.47 40.13 -8.69
CA ALA A 536 9.11 38.80 -8.24
C ALA A 536 10.27 37.85 -8.56
N ALA A 537 10.64 37.03 -7.60
CA ALA A 537 11.82 36.19 -7.64
C ALA A 537 11.46 34.79 -7.12
N PRO A 538 10.92 33.90 -7.97
CA PRO A 538 10.82 32.47 -7.66
C PRO A 538 12.22 31.86 -7.52
N PHE A 539 12.37 30.92 -6.58
CA PHE A 539 13.61 30.24 -6.29
C PHE A 539 13.40 28.78 -5.85
N ILE A 540 14.44 27.97 -6.04
CA ILE A 540 14.63 26.71 -5.32
C ILE A 540 15.54 26.96 -4.12
N GLU A 541 15.37 26.16 -3.07
CA GLU A 541 16.06 26.34 -1.79
C GLU A 541 16.52 25.00 -1.23
N LEU A 542 17.79 24.97 -0.81
CA LEU A 542 18.33 23.95 0.08
C LEU A 542 18.57 24.59 1.45
N ALA A 543 17.97 24.05 2.49
CA ALA A 543 18.09 24.58 3.84
C ALA A 543 18.62 23.52 4.80
N TRP A 544 19.46 23.94 5.74
CA TRP A 544 19.97 23.14 6.84
C TRP A 544 19.45 23.73 8.15
N GLN A 545 18.90 22.90 9.04
CA GLN A 545 18.23 23.35 10.25
C GLN A 545 18.65 22.46 11.43
N GLY A 546 19.28 23.03 12.45
CA GLY A 546 19.48 22.33 13.72
C GLY A 546 18.14 22.08 14.44
N LEU A 547 17.99 20.92 15.06
CA LEU A 547 16.75 20.55 15.76
C LEU A 547 16.92 20.50 17.27
N PHE A 548 17.89 19.72 17.77
CA PHE A 548 18.16 19.56 19.22
C PHE A 548 19.56 18.98 19.47
N SER A 549 20.04 19.08 20.71
CA SER A 549 21.32 18.49 21.17
C SER A 549 21.08 17.15 21.87
N ALA A 550 21.86 16.12 21.55
CA ALA A 550 21.80 14.80 22.21
C ALA A 550 22.95 14.58 23.21
N GLU A 551 23.54 15.64 23.75
CA GLU A 551 24.73 15.60 24.62
C GLU A 551 24.58 14.72 25.87
N ASP A 552 23.42 14.74 26.55
CA ASP A 552 23.20 13.93 27.76
C ASP A 552 23.07 12.42 27.45
N PHE A 553 22.74 12.04 26.21
CA PHE A 553 22.65 10.64 25.78
C PHE A 553 24.02 10.06 25.38
N ALA A 554 24.92 10.89 24.85
CA ALA A 554 26.28 10.47 24.52
C ALA A 554 27.10 10.11 25.79
N ARG A 555 26.80 10.74 26.93
CA ARG A 555 27.50 10.49 28.21
C ARG A 555 27.22 9.13 28.86
N GLU A 556 26.10 8.47 28.55
CA GLU A 556 25.89 7.08 29.00
C GLU A 556 26.76 6.07 28.23
N LYS A 557 27.37 6.48 27.11
CA LYS A 557 28.24 5.65 26.25
C LYS A 557 29.69 5.58 26.76
N GLU A 558 30.17 6.58 27.51
CA GLU A 558 31.57 6.70 27.97
C GLU A 558 31.90 5.92 29.26
N ARG A 559 31.29 4.75 29.49
CA ARG A 559 31.74 3.87 30.59
C ARG A 559 32.48 2.61 30.12
N ASP A 560 32.41 2.26 28.84
CA ASP A 560 33.20 1.16 28.28
C ASP A 560 33.82 1.61 26.93
N ASP A 561 35.14 1.59 26.90
CA ASP A 561 36.07 1.72 25.76
C ASP A 561 36.55 3.12 25.28
N ASP A 562 37.88 3.14 25.09
CA ASP A 562 38.82 4.26 24.91
C ASP A 562 38.81 4.80 23.46
N LYS A 563 38.78 6.14 23.34
CA LYS A 563 39.19 7.00 22.20
C LYS A 563 38.62 6.71 20.80
N SER A 564 37.66 7.54 20.39
CA SER A 564 37.78 8.38 19.17
C SER A 564 36.58 9.33 19.03
N ASP A 565 36.90 10.60 18.81
CA ASP A 565 36.10 11.73 18.29
C ASP A 565 34.87 12.21 19.07
N GLU A 566 35.05 13.34 19.76
CA GLU A 566 34.01 14.23 20.32
C GLU A 566 33.10 14.79 19.20
N GLU A 567 32.25 13.98 18.59
CA GLU A 567 31.11 14.51 17.85
C GLU A 567 29.98 14.80 18.84
N SER A 568 29.87 16.07 19.25
CA SER A 568 28.69 16.60 19.92
C SER A 568 27.44 16.21 19.10
N GLY A 569 26.59 15.33 19.63
CA GLY A 569 25.47 14.72 18.90
C GLY A 569 24.33 15.71 18.59
N ARG A 570 24.57 16.72 17.74
CA ARG A 570 23.53 17.68 17.33
C ARG A 570 22.73 17.10 16.17
N VAL A 571 21.43 16.91 16.39
CA VAL A 571 20.52 16.42 15.34
C VAL A 571 20.12 17.59 14.46
N SER A 572 20.27 17.42 13.15
CA SER A 572 19.90 18.44 12.15
C SER A 572 19.13 17.84 10.99
N ALA A 573 18.35 18.67 10.31
CA ALA A 573 17.59 18.31 9.13
C ALA A 573 18.13 19.04 7.89
N LEU A 574 18.24 18.32 6.79
CA LEU A 574 18.48 18.89 5.46
C LEU A 574 17.14 18.92 4.71
N LEU A 575 16.73 20.11 4.29
CA LEU A 575 15.44 20.38 3.68
C LEU A 575 15.64 20.89 2.26
N PHE A 576 14.80 20.46 1.33
CA PHE A 576 14.79 20.94 -0.05
C PHE A 576 13.40 21.41 -0.44
N GLY A 577 13.32 22.48 -1.24
CA GLY A 577 12.05 22.95 -1.74
C GLY A 577 12.16 24.20 -2.58
N SER A 578 11.10 25.00 -2.56
CA SER A 578 10.97 26.17 -3.42
C SER A 578 10.14 27.26 -2.79
N GLY A 579 10.30 28.49 -3.27
CA GLY A 579 9.55 29.63 -2.78
C GLY A 579 9.57 30.80 -3.75
N ILE A 580 9.00 31.90 -3.29
CA ILE A 580 8.98 33.17 -4.02
C ILE A 580 9.25 34.34 -3.07
N GLN A 581 10.13 35.24 -3.50
CA GLN A 581 10.26 36.58 -2.93
C GLN A 581 9.56 37.56 -3.85
N ALA A 582 8.75 38.46 -3.29
CA ALA A 582 8.10 39.51 -4.07
C ALA A 582 8.14 40.82 -3.29
N GLY A 583 8.50 41.91 -3.96
CA GLY A 583 8.76 43.16 -3.26
C GLY A 583 9.03 44.36 -4.13
N VAL A 584 9.49 45.41 -3.45
CA VAL A 584 9.85 46.70 -4.02
C VAL A 584 11.32 46.98 -3.78
N GLN A 585 11.94 47.66 -4.73
CA GLN A 585 13.29 48.16 -4.65
C GLN A 585 13.28 49.66 -4.92
N TYR A 586 13.78 50.45 -3.96
CA TYR A 586 13.99 51.88 -4.11
C TYR A 586 15.48 52.23 -4.06
N LYS A 587 16.05 52.65 -5.20
CA LYS A 587 17.50 52.83 -5.39
C LYS A 587 18.25 51.53 -5.01
N ILE A 588 19.04 51.58 -3.94
CA ILE A 588 19.75 50.42 -3.41
C ILE A 588 18.90 49.63 -2.40
N TYR A 589 17.84 50.19 -1.84
CA TYR A 589 17.06 49.55 -0.77
C TYR A 589 16.02 48.59 -1.32
N ARG A 590 15.81 47.46 -0.65
CA ARG A 590 14.83 46.43 -0.97
C ARG A 590 13.96 46.14 0.24
N ALA A 591 12.67 45.91 -0.01
CA ALA A 591 11.71 45.37 0.95
C ALA A 591 10.83 44.34 0.24
N TYR A 592 10.64 43.17 0.84
CA TYR A 592 9.94 42.06 0.20
C TYR A 592 9.21 41.17 1.19
N GLY A 593 8.17 40.51 0.71
CA GLY A 593 7.59 39.32 1.34
C GLY A 593 8.23 38.07 0.78
N ILE A 594 8.25 37.00 1.59
CA ILE A 594 8.78 35.70 1.20
C ILE A 594 7.82 34.59 1.65
N VAL A 595 7.61 33.61 0.78
CA VAL A 595 6.94 32.35 1.11
C VAL A 595 7.76 31.21 0.54
N ASN A 596 8.02 30.17 1.34
CA ASN A 596 8.72 28.97 0.91
C ASN A 596 8.07 27.71 1.49
N TYR A 597 8.12 26.63 0.71
CA TYR A 597 7.76 25.29 1.16
C TYR A 597 8.98 24.39 1.03
N LEU A 598 9.31 23.69 2.10
CA LEU A 598 10.51 22.87 2.27
C LEU A 598 10.09 21.48 2.75
N ALA A 599 10.56 20.44 2.09
CA ALA A 599 10.38 19.04 2.48
C ALA A 599 11.71 18.49 3.02
N ASN A 600 11.65 17.64 4.04
CA ASN A 600 12.84 17.01 4.58
C ASN A 600 13.37 15.94 3.60
N PHE A 601 14.67 16.05 3.27
CA PHE A 601 15.37 15.14 2.35
C PHE A 601 16.57 14.44 3.03
N SER A 602 16.77 14.64 4.34
CA SER A 602 17.80 13.92 5.08
C SER A 602 17.56 12.41 5.03
N LYS A 603 18.47 11.67 4.38
CA LYS A 603 18.58 10.22 4.53
C LYS A 603 19.31 9.92 5.84
N LEU A 604 18.70 9.06 6.66
CA LEU A 604 19.21 8.43 7.89
C LEU A 604 20.69 8.73 8.21
N SER A 605 20.94 9.65 9.16
CA SER A 605 22.06 9.42 10.08
C SER A 605 21.67 8.20 10.91
N HIS A 606 22.57 7.23 11.05
CA HIS A 606 22.24 5.87 11.49
C HIS A 606 21.56 5.74 12.86
N ASP A 607 21.59 6.77 13.73
CA ASP A 607 21.25 6.56 15.14
C ASP A 607 20.02 7.34 15.66
N ILE A 608 19.48 8.32 14.92
CA ILE A 608 18.32 9.12 15.38
C ILE A 608 17.38 9.46 14.22
N SER A 609 16.12 9.03 14.33
CA SER A 609 15.06 9.42 13.37
C SER A 609 14.70 10.90 13.51
N VAL A 610 14.82 11.66 12.43
CA VAL A 610 14.41 13.08 12.37
C VAL A 610 12.88 13.19 12.38
N PRO A 611 12.24 13.85 13.36
CA PRO A 611 10.77 13.92 13.45
C PRO A 611 10.13 14.85 12.40
N LEU A 612 10.92 15.74 11.81
CA LEU A 612 10.48 16.81 10.90
C LEU A 612 10.16 16.25 9.50
N ARG A 613 8.97 16.58 8.95
CA ARG A 613 8.55 16.12 7.62
C ARG A 613 8.58 17.23 6.57
N ASP A 614 7.83 18.30 6.81
CA ASP A 614 7.75 19.45 5.91
C ASP A 614 7.57 20.75 6.68
N MET A 615 7.85 21.86 6.00
CA MET A 615 7.86 23.20 6.56
C MET A 615 7.37 24.22 5.54
N LEU A 616 6.44 25.08 5.96
CA LEU A 616 5.97 26.25 5.24
C LEU A 616 6.46 27.50 5.96
N GLY A 617 7.36 28.26 5.35
CA GLY A 617 7.80 29.56 5.86
C GLY A 617 7.07 30.71 5.19
N VAL A 618 6.69 31.70 5.99
CA VAL A 618 6.10 32.97 5.54
C VAL A 618 6.77 34.10 6.29
N GLY A 619 7.18 35.15 5.58
CA GLY A 619 7.96 36.20 6.21
C GLY A 619 8.14 37.45 5.36
N PHE A 620 9.05 38.31 5.82
CA PHE A 620 9.42 39.53 5.15
C PHE A 620 10.91 39.80 5.33
N GLY A 621 11.49 40.54 4.41
CA GLY A 621 12.90 40.93 4.47
C GLY A 621 13.13 42.33 3.97
N VAL A 622 14.22 42.92 4.46
CA VAL A 622 14.74 44.20 4.01
C VAL A 622 16.22 44.02 3.67
N GLY A 623 16.70 44.77 2.69
CA GLY A 623 18.09 44.65 2.28
C GLY A 623 18.57 45.78 1.39
N ILE A 624 19.82 45.67 0.97
CA ILE A 624 20.47 46.56 0.02
C ILE A 624 21.02 45.77 -1.17
N GLU A 625 20.84 46.29 -2.38
CA GLU A 625 21.45 45.79 -3.61
C GLU A 625 22.55 46.75 -4.06
N LEU A 626 23.78 46.26 -3.98
CA LEU A 626 24.97 46.84 -4.57
C LEU A 626 25.16 46.28 -5.99
N SER A 627 26.17 46.75 -6.74
CA SER A 627 26.30 46.48 -8.18
C SER A 627 26.18 45.00 -8.60
N SER A 628 26.70 44.07 -7.79
CA SER A 628 26.60 42.62 -8.04
C SER A 628 26.35 41.80 -6.77
N MET A 629 26.08 42.46 -5.64
CA MET A 629 25.94 41.84 -4.32
C MET A 629 24.71 42.37 -3.61
N ARG A 630 24.01 41.51 -2.90
CA ARG A 630 22.82 41.81 -2.11
C ARG A 630 23.11 41.44 -0.66
N LEU A 631 22.75 42.32 0.26
CA LEU A 631 22.82 42.06 1.70
C LEU A 631 21.44 42.30 2.29
N GLY A 632 20.92 41.35 3.07
CA GLY A 632 19.58 41.42 3.62
C GLY A 632 19.47 40.89 5.02
N VAL A 633 18.39 41.27 5.69
CA VAL A 633 17.88 40.65 6.90
C VAL A 633 16.47 40.20 6.60
N GLN A 634 16.17 38.93 6.86
CA GLN A 634 14.86 38.34 6.67
C GLN A 634 14.35 37.76 7.99
N TYR A 635 13.06 37.94 8.23
CA TYR A 635 12.31 37.28 9.28
C TYR A 635 11.36 36.27 8.64
N LEU A 636 11.30 35.05 9.19
CA LEU A 636 10.44 33.97 8.73
C LEU A 636 9.70 33.35 9.92
N TYR A 637 8.37 33.25 9.81
CA TYR A 637 7.59 32.31 10.60
C TYR A 637 7.51 30.99 9.85
N GLN A 638 7.99 29.93 10.47
CA GLN A 638 8.05 28.59 9.91
C GLN A 638 7.02 27.71 10.59
N SER A 639 6.02 27.26 9.83
CA SER A 639 5.06 26.27 10.29
C SER A 639 5.47 24.90 9.77
N TYR A 640 5.72 23.95 10.67
CA TYR A 640 6.23 22.62 10.31
C TYR A 640 5.29 21.50 10.76
N THR A 641 5.27 20.42 9.99
CA THR A 641 4.64 19.16 10.40
C THR A 641 5.68 18.14 10.80
N TYR A 642 5.32 17.33 11.79
CA TYR A 642 6.20 16.34 12.37
C TYR A 642 5.44 15.08 12.80
N HIS A 643 6.18 13.99 12.90
CA HIS A 643 5.69 12.72 13.40
C HIS A 643 5.55 12.74 14.92
N THR A 644 4.38 12.37 15.46
CA THR A 644 4.14 12.26 16.91
C THR A 644 4.42 10.84 17.36
N GLY A 645 4.77 10.62 18.62
CA GLY A 645 5.12 9.27 19.03
C GLY A 645 5.80 9.14 20.37
N TYR A 646 6.40 7.99 20.58
CA TYR A 646 7.27 7.71 21.71
C TYR A 646 8.70 7.58 21.22
N ILE A 647 9.62 8.29 21.88
CA ILE A 647 11.05 8.02 21.73
C ILE A 647 11.43 6.95 22.76
N TYR A 648 11.97 5.84 22.28
CA TYR A 648 12.53 4.80 23.14
C TYR A 648 13.92 4.38 22.64
N SER A 649 14.74 3.92 23.57
CA SER A 649 16.04 3.31 23.27
C SER A 649 15.84 1.84 22.95
N ASP A 650 16.19 1.42 21.75
CA ASP A 650 16.28 0.02 21.40
C ASP A 650 17.56 -0.59 22.00
N ARG A 651 17.41 -1.64 22.81
CA ARG A 651 18.53 -2.34 23.48
C ARG A 651 19.41 -3.14 22.53
N HIS A 652 18.96 -3.42 21.30
CA HIS A 652 19.71 -4.25 20.35
C HIS A 652 20.40 -3.46 19.24
N SER A 653 19.92 -2.24 18.91
CA SER A 653 20.48 -1.44 17.82
C SER A 653 21.16 -0.14 18.26
N SER A 654 21.03 0.28 19.52
CA SER A 654 21.54 1.58 19.99
C SER A 654 20.92 2.81 19.28
N ILE A 655 19.82 2.62 18.55
CA ILE A 655 19.12 3.66 17.79
C ILE A 655 17.92 4.18 18.60
N LEU A 656 17.72 5.50 18.59
CA LEU A 656 16.50 6.13 19.10
C LEU A 656 15.44 6.10 18.00
N VAL A 657 14.43 5.28 18.20
CA VAL A 657 13.33 5.09 17.25
C VAL A 657 12.13 5.93 17.70
N LEU A 658 11.63 6.77 16.79
CA LEU A 658 10.35 7.45 16.94
C LEU A 658 9.23 6.58 16.34
N ASP A 659 8.45 5.92 17.20
CA ASP A 659 7.24 5.19 16.79
C ASP A 659 6.11 6.19 16.46
N SER A 660 5.90 6.42 15.17
CA SER A 660 5.00 7.46 14.65
C SER A 660 3.53 7.05 14.77
N THR A 661 2.79 7.65 15.71
CA THR A 661 1.38 7.34 15.97
C THR A 661 0.38 8.27 15.24
N SER A 662 0.76 9.52 14.97
CA SER A 662 -0.06 10.51 14.26
C SER A 662 0.80 11.65 13.68
N LYS A 663 0.16 12.69 13.13
CA LYS A 663 0.82 13.89 12.59
C LYS A 663 0.38 15.10 13.42
N ALA A 664 1.36 15.91 13.80
CA ALA A 664 1.11 17.18 14.47
C ALA A 664 1.76 18.34 13.71
N ARG A 665 1.39 19.55 14.11
CA ARG A 665 1.87 20.79 13.52
C ARG A 665 2.30 21.75 14.62
N SER A 666 3.38 22.47 14.37
CA SER A 666 3.89 23.49 15.29
C SER A 666 4.50 24.66 14.49
N GLY A 667 5.08 25.62 15.20
CA GLY A 667 5.62 26.85 14.63
C GLY A 667 6.93 27.26 15.29
N ALA A 668 7.79 27.92 14.52
CA ALA A 668 9.04 28.53 14.98
C ALA A 668 9.27 29.86 14.26
N HIS A 669 10.05 30.74 14.88
CA HIS A 669 10.41 32.04 14.32
C HIS A 669 11.91 32.05 14.01
N GLY A 670 12.29 32.56 12.84
CA GLY A 670 13.68 32.64 12.42
C GLY A 670 14.05 34.03 11.91
N VAL A 671 15.29 34.44 12.17
CA VAL A 671 15.90 35.64 11.61
C VAL A 671 17.19 35.24 10.90
N PHE A 672 17.34 35.61 9.64
CA PHE A 672 18.50 35.28 8.84
C PHE A 672 19.14 36.54 8.26
N LEU A 673 20.47 36.55 8.24
CA LEU A 673 21.28 37.44 7.43
C LEU A 673 21.50 36.79 6.08
N THR A 674 21.21 37.50 5.00
CA THR A 674 21.37 36.99 3.63
C THR A 674 22.45 37.76 2.87
N ILE A 675 23.23 37.01 2.08
CA ILE A 675 24.17 37.53 1.09
C ILE A 675 23.85 36.89 -0.25
N GLY A 676 23.59 37.69 -1.28
CA GLY A 676 23.26 37.19 -2.61
C GLY A 676 24.08 37.85 -3.71
N PHE A 677 24.14 37.18 -4.86
CA PHE A 677 24.81 37.66 -6.06
C PHE A 677 23.84 37.54 -7.24
N GLY A 678 23.76 38.59 -8.05
CA GLY A 678 22.92 38.62 -9.25
C GLY A 678 23.79 38.73 -10.50
N PHE A 679 23.49 37.90 -11.50
CA PHE A 679 24.16 37.87 -12.81
C PHE A 679 23.20 38.29 -13.92
#